data_AF-A0A9E2QNA3-F1
#
_entry.id   AF-A0A9E2QNA3-F1
#
_cell.length_a   1.000
_cell.length_b   1.000
_cell.length_c   1.000
_cell.angle_alpha   90.00
_cell.angle_beta   90.00
_cell.angle_gamma   90.00
#
_symmetry.space_group_name_H-M   'P 1'
#
loop_
_entity.id
_entity.type
_entity.pdbx_description
1 polymer ?
#
loop_
_entity_poly.entity_id
_entity_poly.type
_entity_poly.pdbx_seq_one_letter_code
_entity_poly.pdbx_strand_id
1 'polypeptide(L)'
;MKKILLLSCLSVFFLIQAQAQNCTSFSAGILQTTQTTCGLPNGSLAGSATGGVTPYTYLWSNGATAANLQNLSAGTYTLTVTASNGCTATASATLSNSICPKVNTAATVSNITQNGATINWPAISCANKYRVVVKNVSTGVQTTTIASATTFNLSGLLPSTNYQVRIRTQCSQNGSVLSQFSPIASFTTLNSQGIQCLPPSIINPVVTTTTTATINWNAAAGAVQYNIRYRTTGTTAWTALVINGIQTTTTIQNLIPGTAYEYQIRTKCNSNPDEFSPYSAILSFSTTLVGVISNLGCADAVNNGTLTAGSVANSVSSVVPYTGGNGGTHSGQTVTSTGVTGLTATLVSGNFASGAGNLTYTIAGTPSASGTASFALNIGGQTCALSRTVNSFGQTGITAHTCGAPNVHNPAKTYGSMTDQQGNTYRTIVIGTHEWMAEHLNTSIYRNGDPITTGLSNSVWTNTTQGAWNHFVDDASYACPYGKLYNWYACVDSRQLCPTGWHVPSDDEWSTLINYIDPTANGGASTNTAADALKSSGIVFDTTGLWSATFSSSNSSGFSGIPIGYRNASGNYFNPGVNLFLWSSSQNNSDPSLAIVRSMINNSNSVTRNPNFGKRSGFAVRCIKDNSSYGAINSLECGTAVNSGTLNQGALAFSVSSVISYTGGNGGAYYTSATQSTGVTGLTATVLGGNFANGNGTLTYTITGTPSAGGNALFALNIGGKTCTLIREVIGQPVIGTHTCGANFIHNPALTYGTMTDQSGYTYKTIVINNKEWMAENLKTFRYRNGDMIPVVTSNSGWNLALLTGYSCFVQNDSVANNCPYGKIYNHYAVADARGICPTGWHVPDNSEWNSLIDALNNASNPNISGGKMKSTGTVEALDGVWKAPNTDATNSSGFSGIPGGYRDMFGSFVGIGFSGYWWSSQVGGTNAAGTYFLSYNNNTMSGNSFDRRAGCSVRCVKD
;
A
#
# COMPACT_ATOMS: atom_id res chain seq x y z
N MET A 1 100.40 -28.92 59.36
CA MET A 1 100.35 -28.90 57.88
C MET A 1 98.94 -28.68 57.28
N LYS A 2 97.82 -28.80 58.02
CA LYS A 2 96.46 -28.45 57.53
C LYS A 2 96.14 -26.94 57.41
N LYS A 3 97.00 -26.04 57.88
CA LYS A 3 96.78 -24.57 57.85
C LYS A 3 97.36 -23.85 56.61
N ILE A 4 98.21 -24.51 55.82
CA ILE A 4 98.83 -23.89 54.63
C ILE A 4 97.99 -24.20 53.36
N LEU A 5 97.20 -25.28 53.34
CA LEU A 5 96.31 -25.59 52.21
C LEU A 5 95.02 -24.75 52.17
N LEU A 6 94.62 -24.11 53.29
CA LEU A 6 93.41 -23.27 53.34
C LEU A 6 93.67 -21.82 52.89
N LEU A 7 94.91 -21.32 53.00
CA LEU A 7 95.27 -19.95 52.64
C LEU A 7 95.52 -19.76 51.13
N SER A 8 95.85 -20.84 50.41
CA SER A 8 95.99 -20.82 48.94
C SER A 8 94.65 -20.96 48.20
N CYS A 9 93.60 -21.50 48.83
CA CYS A 9 92.26 -21.53 48.24
C CYS A 9 91.49 -20.21 48.44
N LEU A 10 91.70 -19.49 49.56
CA LEU A 10 90.98 -18.24 49.85
C LEU A 10 91.46 -17.06 49.00
N SER A 11 92.75 -17.03 48.65
CA SER A 11 93.36 -15.99 47.80
C SER A 11 93.02 -16.16 46.32
N VAL A 12 92.83 -17.40 45.83
CA VAL A 12 92.33 -17.68 44.48
C VAL A 12 90.82 -17.40 44.37
N PHE A 13 90.04 -17.61 45.43
CA PHE A 13 88.60 -17.26 45.44
C PHE A 13 88.34 -15.74 45.43
N PHE A 14 89.22 -14.94 46.06
CA PHE A 14 89.10 -13.47 46.08
C PHE A 14 89.61 -12.80 44.78
N LEU A 15 90.53 -13.41 44.03
CA LEU A 15 90.94 -12.91 42.71
C LEU A 15 89.95 -13.24 41.58
N ILE A 16 89.13 -14.29 41.73
CA ILE A 16 88.09 -14.65 40.74
C ILE A 16 86.80 -13.83 40.94
N GLN A 17 86.55 -13.27 42.13
CA GLN A 17 85.36 -12.42 42.37
C GLN A 17 85.56 -10.93 42.04
N ALA A 18 86.81 -10.43 41.96
CA ALA A 18 87.07 -9.02 41.61
C ALA A 18 86.93 -8.72 40.10
N GLN A 19 86.95 -9.72 39.22
CA GLN A 19 86.67 -9.55 37.78
C GLN A 19 85.22 -9.83 37.40
N ALA A 20 84.44 -10.53 38.25
CA ALA A 20 83.03 -10.82 37.99
C ALA A 20 82.05 -9.75 38.53
N GLN A 21 82.50 -8.85 39.43
CA GLN A 21 81.63 -7.86 40.09
C GLN A 21 81.30 -6.60 39.27
N ASN A 22 81.94 -6.36 38.11
CA ASN A 22 81.78 -5.10 37.37
C ASN A 22 80.90 -5.18 36.10
N CYS A 23 80.30 -6.34 35.79
CA CYS A 23 79.38 -6.46 34.64
C CYS A 23 77.90 -6.34 35.01
N THR A 24 77.54 -6.48 36.29
CA THR A 24 76.14 -6.53 36.73
C THR A 24 75.42 -5.18 36.68
N SER A 25 76.16 -4.06 36.56
CA SER A 25 75.61 -2.71 36.43
C SER A 25 75.84 -2.09 35.04
N PHE A 26 76.33 -2.85 34.06
CA PHE A 26 76.57 -2.35 32.71
C PHE A 26 75.32 -2.54 31.83
N SER A 27 74.87 -1.47 31.19
CA SER A 27 73.68 -1.48 30.36
C SER A 27 73.87 -0.66 29.09
N ALA A 28 73.26 -1.12 27.99
CA ALA A 28 73.15 -0.41 26.74
C ALA A 28 71.69 0.05 26.54
N GLY A 29 71.50 1.20 25.90
CA GLY A 29 70.17 1.76 25.66
C GLY A 29 70.08 2.52 24.35
N ILE A 30 68.86 2.72 23.87
CA ILE A 30 68.55 3.55 22.70
C ILE A 30 67.98 4.87 23.21
N LEU A 31 68.69 5.98 22.97
CA LEU A 31 68.31 7.32 23.42
C LEU A 31 67.30 7.98 22.48
N GLN A 32 67.42 7.73 21.17
CA GLN A 32 66.57 8.35 20.17
C GLN A 32 66.36 7.42 18.97
N THR A 33 65.12 7.39 18.48
CA THR A 33 64.73 6.70 17.26
C THR A 33 63.99 7.65 16.34
N THR A 34 64.55 7.95 15.16
CA THR A 34 63.85 8.68 14.10
C THR A 34 63.48 7.71 13.00
N GLN A 35 62.18 7.55 12.77
CA GLN A 35 61.64 6.63 11.77
C GLN A 35 61.96 7.08 10.33
N THR A 36 61.96 6.14 9.39
CA THR A 36 62.08 6.50 7.96
C THR A 36 60.86 7.31 7.51
N THR A 37 61.04 8.22 6.56
CA THR A 37 59.95 8.99 5.96
C THR A 37 59.99 8.92 4.44
N CYS A 38 58.80 8.94 3.83
CA CYS A 38 58.59 9.11 2.38
C CYS A 38 59.24 8.04 1.50
N GLY A 39 59.39 6.83 2.04
CA GLY A 39 60.02 5.71 1.37
C GLY A 39 61.52 5.89 1.14
N LEU A 40 62.18 6.75 1.93
CA LEU A 40 63.62 6.99 1.85
C LEU A 40 64.34 6.37 3.07
N PRO A 41 65.60 5.92 2.91
CA PRO A 41 66.43 5.43 4.01
C PRO A 41 67.04 6.60 4.78
N ASN A 42 66.20 7.41 5.42
CA ASN A 42 66.60 8.60 6.19
C ASN A 42 66.36 8.45 7.70
N GLY A 43 66.17 7.22 8.18
CA GLY A 43 66.01 6.95 9.61
C GLY A 43 67.32 7.12 10.37
N SER A 44 67.23 7.27 11.69
CA SER A 44 68.38 7.41 12.56
C SER A 44 68.17 6.79 13.94
N LEU A 45 69.28 6.35 14.55
CA LEU A 45 69.30 5.72 15.87
C LEU A 45 70.44 6.32 16.69
N ALA A 46 70.18 6.65 17.95
CA ALA A 46 71.20 7.08 18.91
C ALA A 46 71.34 6.03 20.02
N GLY A 47 72.51 5.40 20.10
CA GLY A 47 72.86 4.43 21.13
C GLY A 47 73.51 5.08 22.35
N SER A 48 73.45 4.40 23.48
CA SER A 48 74.08 4.81 24.74
C SER A 48 74.54 3.61 25.56
N ALA A 49 75.47 3.85 26.46
CA ALA A 49 75.87 2.90 27.48
C ALA A 49 76.12 3.60 28.82
N THR A 50 75.77 2.91 29.91
CA THR A 50 75.93 3.40 31.29
C THR A 50 76.46 2.28 32.19
N GLY A 51 77.25 2.63 33.20
CA GLY A 51 77.96 1.68 34.08
C GLY A 51 79.18 1.02 33.43
N GLY A 52 79.82 0.05 34.08
CA GLY A 52 81.03 -0.62 33.57
C GLY A 52 82.29 0.25 33.57
N VAL A 53 83.31 -0.14 32.80
CA VAL A 53 84.61 0.56 32.72
C VAL A 53 84.79 1.18 31.33
N THR A 54 85.04 2.49 31.28
CA THR A 54 85.32 3.23 30.04
C THR A 54 86.74 2.95 29.53
N PRO A 55 87.02 3.10 28.21
CA PRO A 55 86.11 3.48 27.14
C PRO A 55 85.16 2.35 26.71
N TYR A 56 84.01 2.73 26.14
CA TYR A 56 83.06 1.79 25.55
C TYR A 56 83.29 1.65 24.04
N THR A 57 83.15 0.43 23.54
CA THR A 57 83.16 0.12 22.10
C THR A 57 81.75 -0.23 21.66
N TYR A 58 81.24 0.43 20.63
CA TYR A 58 79.91 0.16 20.07
C TYR A 58 80.05 -0.72 18.82
N LEU A 59 79.14 -1.67 18.66
CA LEU A 59 79.01 -2.50 17.47
C LEU A 59 77.54 -2.74 17.16
N TRP A 60 77.07 -2.20 16.04
CA TRP A 60 75.73 -2.42 15.55
C TRP A 60 75.66 -3.66 14.66
N SER A 61 74.46 -4.25 14.53
CA SER A 61 74.21 -5.42 13.67
C SER A 61 74.52 -5.20 12.18
N ASN A 62 74.62 -3.94 11.73
CA ASN A 62 75.06 -3.58 10.37
C ASN A 62 76.58 -3.35 10.26
N GLY A 63 77.35 -3.65 11.31
CA GLY A 63 78.81 -3.50 11.37
C GLY A 63 79.31 -2.10 11.72
N ALA A 64 78.42 -1.12 11.92
CA ALA A 64 78.83 0.23 12.29
C ALA A 64 79.31 0.31 13.75
N THR A 65 80.31 1.15 14.01
CA THR A 65 80.93 1.30 15.35
C THR A 65 80.69 2.67 15.99
N ALA A 66 79.98 3.57 15.30
CA ALA A 66 79.58 4.87 15.86
C ALA A 66 78.42 4.70 16.85
N ALA A 67 78.39 5.50 17.91
CA ALA A 67 77.28 5.51 18.86
C ALA A 67 75.94 5.94 18.21
N ASN A 68 75.99 6.85 17.22
CA ASN A 68 74.83 7.34 16.48
C ASN A 68 74.89 6.89 15.02
N LEU A 69 73.77 6.37 14.50
CA LEU A 69 73.59 5.99 13.11
C LEU A 69 72.60 6.91 12.39
N GLN A 70 72.87 7.22 11.14
CA GLN A 70 72.05 8.08 10.26
C GLN A 70 71.87 7.41 8.89
N ASN A 71 70.91 7.89 8.10
CA ASN A 71 70.60 7.38 6.76
C ASN A 71 70.30 5.87 6.73
N LEU A 72 69.56 5.40 7.74
CA LEU A 72 69.19 4.01 7.88
C LEU A 72 67.90 3.69 7.11
N SER A 73 67.89 2.51 6.49
CA SER A 73 66.68 1.88 5.97
C SER A 73 65.82 1.34 7.12
N ALA A 74 64.56 1.03 6.82
CA ALA A 74 63.71 0.31 7.76
C ALA A 74 64.29 -1.08 8.08
N GLY A 75 64.22 -1.49 9.34
CA GLY A 75 64.83 -2.72 9.83
C GLY A 75 65.08 -2.70 11.33
N THR A 76 65.42 -3.85 11.89
CA THR A 76 65.80 -3.99 13.30
C THR A 76 67.31 -3.89 13.42
N TYR A 77 67.78 -2.97 14.26
CA TYR A 77 69.19 -2.76 14.54
C TYR A 77 69.48 -3.13 15.98
N THR A 78 70.43 -4.03 16.18
CA THR A 78 70.90 -4.44 17.51
C THR A 78 72.23 -3.80 17.78
N LEU A 79 72.31 -3.01 18.85
CA LEU A 79 73.53 -2.46 19.40
C LEU A 79 74.12 -3.45 20.41
N THR A 80 75.39 -3.78 20.25
CA THR A 80 76.22 -4.41 21.27
C THR A 80 77.24 -3.39 21.73
N VAL A 81 77.31 -3.11 23.03
CA VAL A 81 78.35 -2.27 23.61
C VAL A 81 79.25 -3.14 24.46
N THR A 82 80.56 -2.94 24.35
CA THR A 82 81.59 -3.63 25.13
C THR A 82 82.38 -2.62 25.95
N ALA A 83 82.42 -2.80 27.26
CA ALA A 83 83.26 -2.03 28.17
C ALA A 83 84.72 -2.53 28.14
N SER A 84 85.68 -1.70 28.58
CA SER A 84 87.11 -2.02 28.50
C SER A 84 87.54 -3.21 29.37
N ASN A 85 86.74 -3.55 30.38
CA ASN A 85 86.89 -4.74 31.21
C ASN A 85 86.24 -6.01 30.61
N GLY A 86 85.73 -5.95 29.37
CA GLY A 86 85.17 -7.09 28.65
C GLY A 86 83.67 -7.36 28.86
N CYS A 87 82.98 -6.57 29.70
CA CYS A 87 81.54 -6.69 29.88
C CYS A 87 80.79 -6.27 28.61
N THR A 88 79.76 -7.01 28.23
CA THR A 88 78.91 -6.69 27.07
C THR A 88 77.46 -6.44 27.49
N ALA A 89 76.81 -5.50 26.81
CA ALA A 89 75.38 -5.24 26.96
C ALA A 89 74.77 -4.98 25.58
N THR A 90 73.51 -5.37 25.40
CA THR A 90 72.81 -5.22 24.12
C THR A 90 71.53 -4.40 24.26
N ALA A 91 71.21 -3.65 23.22
CA ALA A 91 69.94 -2.95 23.05
C ALA A 91 69.47 -3.09 21.60
N SER A 92 68.18 -2.98 21.34
CA SER A 92 67.65 -3.04 19.98
C SER A 92 66.60 -1.98 19.73
N ALA A 93 66.52 -1.52 18.49
CA ALA A 93 65.47 -0.64 18.01
C ALA A 93 65.04 -1.03 16.60
N THR A 94 63.75 -0.85 16.31
CA THR A 94 63.17 -1.12 15.00
C THR A 94 62.78 0.17 14.31
N LEU A 95 63.31 0.37 13.10
CA LEU A 95 62.87 1.40 12.18
C LEU A 95 61.75 0.86 11.29
N SER A 96 60.56 1.43 11.40
CA SER A 96 59.39 1.13 10.59
C SER A 96 59.59 1.57 9.13
N ASN A 97 59.02 0.79 8.22
CA ASN A 97 59.01 1.11 6.81
C ASN A 97 58.07 2.29 6.52
N SER A 98 58.49 3.18 5.63
CA SER A 98 57.68 4.28 5.13
C SER A 98 57.46 4.10 3.64
N ILE A 99 56.31 4.54 3.12
CA ILE A 99 56.02 4.53 1.68
C ILE A 99 56.02 5.95 1.14
N CYS A 100 56.29 6.12 -0.16
CA CYS A 100 56.13 7.41 -0.82
C CYS A 100 54.63 7.77 -0.89
N PRO A 101 54.16 8.83 -0.22
CA PRO A 101 52.73 9.11 -0.08
C PRO A 101 52.14 9.56 -1.41
N LYS A 102 51.03 8.96 -1.86
CA LYS A 102 50.36 9.32 -3.12
C LYS A 102 49.48 10.56 -3.00
N VAL A 103 49.13 11.15 -4.15
CA VAL A 103 48.01 12.10 -4.23
C VAL A 103 46.70 11.30 -4.07
N ASN A 104 45.94 11.58 -3.01
CA ASN A 104 44.76 10.79 -2.65
C ASN A 104 43.49 11.14 -3.44
N THR A 105 43.43 12.35 -3.99
CA THR A 105 42.28 12.83 -4.77
C THR A 105 42.55 12.78 -6.26
N ALA A 106 41.49 12.71 -7.08
CA ALA A 106 41.62 12.98 -8.50
C ALA A 106 42.13 14.42 -8.72
N ALA A 107 42.88 14.64 -9.79
CA ALA A 107 43.29 15.99 -10.18
C ALA A 107 42.05 16.82 -10.55
N THR A 108 42.06 18.10 -10.24
CA THR A 108 41.06 19.04 -10.76
C THR A 108 41.54 19.60 -12.09
N VAL A 109 40.63 19.73 -13.07
CA VAL A 109 40.94 20.29 -14.39
C VAL A 109 40.20 21.61 -14.58
N SER A 110 40.91 22.64 -15.03
CA SER A 110 40.37 23.98 -15.29
C SER A 110 40.94 24.56 -16.58
N ASN A 111 40.45 25.73 -17.01
CA ASN A 111 40.94 26.47 -18.18
C ASN A 111 41.05 25.59 -19.44
N ILE A 112 40.03 24.76 -19.67
CA ILE A 112 40.00 23.86 -20.83
C ILE A 112 39.80 24.72 -22.08
N THR A 113 40.71 24.56 -23.04
CA THR A 113 40.65 25.20 -24.35
C THR A 113 40.54 24.13 -25.44
N GLN A 114 40.56 24.56 -26.71
CA GLN A 114 40.61 23.64 -27.84
C GLN A 114 41.86 22.75 -27.82
N ASN A 115 43.00 23.30 -27.38
CA ASN A 115 44.31 22.64 -27.50
C ASN A 115 45.07 22.53 -26.16
N GLY A 116 44.40 22.74 -25.03
CA GLY A 116 45.07 22.76 -23.73
C GLY A 116 44.12 22.70 -22.54
N ALA A 117 44.69 22.49 -21.35
CA ALA A 117 43.97 22.48 -20.07
C ALA A 117 44.95 22.68 -18.90
N THR A 118 44.48 23.20 -17.77
CA THR A 118 45.25 23.30 -16.53
C THR A 118 44.87 22.17 -15.58
N ILE A 119 45.86 21.42 -15.09
CA ILE A 119 45.69 20.33 -14.12
C ILE A 119 46.21 20.80 -12.76
N ASN A 120 45.42 20.64 -11.69
CA ASN A 120 45.80 21.00 -10.32
C ASN A 120 45.59 19.82 -9.36
N TRP A 121 46.44 19.71 -8.33
CA TRP A 121 46.36 18.68 -7.30
C TRP A 121 46.94 19.16 -5.96
N PRO A 122 46.59 18.54 -4.82
CA PRO A 122 47.13 18.96 -3.52
C PRO A 122 48.63 18.67 -3.38
N ALA A 123 49.34 19.56 -2.67
CA ALA A 123 50.74 19.36 -2.31
C ALA A 123 50.91 18.16 -1.39
N ILE A 124 52.03 17.44 -1.53
CA ILE A 124 52.44 16.35 -0.64
C ILE A 124 53.74 16.79 0.00
N SER A 125 53.77 16.85 1.33
CA SER A 125 54.81 17.50 2.12
C SER A 125 56.24 17.01 1.86
N CYS A 126 56.41 15.79 1.32
CA CYS A 126 57.71 15.23 0.97
C CYS A 126 57.85 14.81 -0.50
N ALA A 127 57.01 15.37 -1.37
CA ALA A 127 57.20 15.22 -2.81
C ALA A 127 58.37 16.09 -3.29
N ASN A 128 59.30 15.48 -4.01
CA ASN A 128 60.33 16.22 -4.72
C ASN A 128 59.79 16.75 -6.06
N LYS A 129 59.13 15.86 -6.80
CA LYS A 129 58.45 16.16 -8.07
C LYS A 129 57.18 15.31 -8.20
N TYR A 130 56.41 15.57 -9.25
CA TYR A 130 55.24 14.80 -9.62
C TYR A 130 55.40 14.28 -11.05
N ARG A 131 54.96 13.05 -11.29
CA ARG A 131 54.79 12.49 -12.63
C ARG A 131 53.34 12.66 -13.04
N VAL A 132 53.09 13.50 -14.04
CA VAL A 132 51.78 13.71 -14.66
C VAL A 132 51.70 12.81 -15.89
N VAL A 133 50.71 11.93 -15.93
CA VAL A 133 50.46 11.06 -17.09
C VAL A 133 49.13 11.45 -17.70
N VAL A 134 49.16 11.82 -18.98
CA VAL A 134 47.99 12.19 -19.77
C VAL A 134 47.79 11.17 -20.88
N LYS A 135 46.58 10.64 -20.99
CA LYS A 135 46.19 9.64 -21.99
C LYS A 135 45.12 10.21 -22.90
N ASN A 136 45.34 10.16 -24.21
CA ASN A 136 44.26 10.31 -25.19
C ASN A 136 43.40 9.04 -25.16
N VAL A 137 42.11 9.18 -24.86
CA VAL A 137 41.20 8.04 -24.68
C VAL A 137 40.89 7.35 -26.00
N SER A 138 40.80 8.08 -27.12
CA SER A 138 40.44 7.49 -28.42
C SER A 138 41.59 6.73 -29.06
N THR A 139 42.82 7.26 -29.00
CA THR A 139 44.01 6.62 -29.58
C THR A 139 44.77 5.73 -28.61
N GLY A 140 44.51 5.87 -27.31
CA GLY A 140 45.23 5.18 -26.24
C GLY A 140 46.63 5.73 -25.94
N VAL A 141 47.12 6.69 -26.74
CA VAL A 141 48.45 7.30 -26.63
C VAL A 141 48.61 8.00 -25.28
N GLN A 142 49.77 7.81 -24.64
CA GLN A 142 50.09 8.38 -23.32
C GLN A 142 51.36 9.23 -23.36
N THR A 143 51.31 10.37 -22.70
CA THR A 143 52.47 11.25 -22.47
C THR A 143 52.73 11.35 -20.98
N THR A 144 54.00 11.26 -20.57
CA THR A 144 54.43 11.42 -19.18
C THR A 144 55.33 12.64 -19.05
N THR A 145 55.02 13.53 -18.11
CA THR A 145 55.81 14.72 -17.84
C THR A 145 56.12 14.86 -16.35
N ILE A 146 57.24 15.52 -16.04
CA ILE A 146 57.66 15.81 -14.67
C ILE A 146 57.27 17.24 -14.33
N ALA A 147 56.52 17.41 -13.24
CA ALA A 147 56.13 18.71 -12.70
C ALA A 147 56.79 18.94 -11.33
N SER A 148 57.33 20.15 -11.13
CA SER A 148 57.90 20.59 -9.84
C SER A 148 56.91 21.39 -8.99
N ALA A 149 55.72 21.68 -9.53
CA ALA A 149 54.64 22.40 -8.86
C ALA A 149 53.37 21.54 -8.84
N THR A 150 52.39 21.95 -8.04
CA THR A 150 51.07 21.33 -7.90
C THR A 150 50.07 21.68 -9.02
N THR A 151 50.55 22.43 -10.00
CA THR A 151 49.79 22.86 -11.19
C THR A 151 50.61 22.57 -12.43
N PHE A 152 49.96 22.05 -13.47
CA PHE A 152 50.58 21.76 -14.75
C PHE A 152 49.67 22.14 -15.93
N ASN A 153 50.20 22.95 -16.84
CA ASN A 153 49.49 23.38 -18.05
C ASN A 153 49.79 22.44 -19.20
N LEU A 154 48.74 21.87 -19.78
CA LEU A 154 48.78 21.05 -20.98
C LEU A 154 48.58 21.92 -22.22
N SER A 155 49.35 21.64 -23.25
CA SER A 155 49.28 22.27 -24.58
C SER A 155 49.44 21.21 -25.68
N GLY A 156 48.96 21.52 -26.89
CA GLY A 156 49.04 20.60 -28.04
C GLY A 156 48.05 19.44 -27.97
N LEU A 157 46.97 19.59 -27.18
CA LEU A 157 45.88 18.64 -27.17
C LEU A 157 45.06 18.77 -28.47
N LEU A 158 44.40 17.69 -28.88
CA LEU A 158 43.50 17.72 -30.04
C LEU A 158 42.14 18.31 -29.62
N PRO A 159 41.44 19.05 -30.50
CA PRO A 159 40.07 19.53 -30.26
C PRO A 159 39.10 18.38 -30.01
N SER A 160 38.03 18.63 -29.24
CA SER A 160 36.93 17.67 -28.98
C SER A 160 37.38 16.27 -28.57
N THR A 161 38.51 16.16 -27.88
CA THR A 161 39.16 14.89 -27.56
C THR A 161 39.13 14.64 -26.07
N ASN A 162 38.76 13.43 -25.68
CA ASN A 162 38.71 13.02 -24.28
C ASN A 162 40.11 12.59 -23.80
N TYR A 163 40.54 13.16 -22.68
CA TYR A 163 41.79 12.87 -22.03
C TYR A 163 41.57 12.39 -20.60
N GLN A 164 42.38 11.42 -20.18
CA GLN A 164 42.49 10.97 -18.81
C GLN A 164 43.84 11.43 -18.24
N VAL A 165 43.83 11.98 -17.02
CA VAL A 165 45.02 12.37 -16.29
C VAL A 165 45.09 11.64 -14.95
N ARG A 166 46.31 11.22 -14.60
CA ARG A 166 46.64 10.69 -13.27
C ARG A 166 48.02 11.15 -12.87
N ILE A 167 48.23 11.35 -11.58
CA ILE A 167 49.45 11.93 -11.03
C ILE A 167 50.03 10.97 -10.00
N ARG A 168 51.35 10.87 -9.91
CA ARG A 168 52.01 10.20 -8.78
C ARG A 168 53.17 11.04 -8.28
N THR A 169 53.43 10.94 -6.99
CA THR A 169 54.52 11.61 -6.32
C THR A 169 55.83 10.88 -6.56
N GLN A 170 56.89 11.67 -6.64
CA GLN A 170 58.26 11.22 -6.73
C GLN A 170 59.01 11.75 -5.51
N CYS A 171 59.36 10.85 -4.59
CA CYS A 171 59.95 11.22 -3.30
C CYS A 171 61.49 11.31 -3.36
N SER A 172 62.15 10.59 -4.28
CA SER A 172 63.60 10.68 -4.46
C SER A 172 64.01 11.67 -5.55
N GLN A 173 65.16 12.34 -5.35
CA GLN A 173 65.74 13.29 -6.32
C GLN A 173 65.96 12.65 -7.71
N ASN A 174 66.43 11.40 -7.74
CA ASN A 174 66.70 10.65 -8.98
C ASN A 174 65.47 9.93 -9.55
N GLY A 175 64.34 9.96 -8.83
CA GLY A 175 63.06 9.44 -9.29
C GLY A 175 62.84 7.94 -9.23
N SER A 176 63.72 7.22 -8.53
CA SER A 176 63.59 5.79 -8.27
C SER A 176 62.50 5.43 -7.24
N VAL A 177 62.07 6.38 -6.40
CA VAL A 177 61.05 6.16 -5.37
C VAL A 177 59.76 6.90 -5.76
N LEU A 178 58.72 6.13 -6.08
CA LEU A 178 57.46 6.62 -6.62
C LEU A 178 56.28 6.12 -5.79
N SER A 179 55.25 6.93 -5.66
CA SER A 179 53.97 6.48 -5.12
C SER A 179 53.16 5.69 -6.16
N GLN A 180 52.06 5.10 -5.69
CA GLN A 180 50.95 4.74 -6.58
C GLN A 180 50.35 5.98 -7.26
N PHE A 181 49.64 5.78 -8.37
CA PHE A 181 48.89 6.86 -9.03
C PHE A 181 47.67 7.32 -8.22
N SER A 182 47.33 8.59 -8.39
CA SER A 182 46.06 9.17 -7.99
C SER A 182 44.89 8.47 -8.71
N PRO A 183 43.67 8.62 -8.19
CA PRO A 183 42.46 8.41 -8.98
C PRO A 183 42.54 9.17 -10.32
N ILE A 184 41.90 8.62 -11.36
CA ILE A 184 41.87 9.22 -12.70
C ILE A 184 40.92 10.42 -12.70
N ALA A 185 41.37 11.54 -13.24
CA ALA A 185 40.49 12.63 -13.67
C ALA A 185 40.33 12.59 -15.19
N SER A 186 39.15 12.91 -15.71
CA SER A 186 38.87 12.94 -17.14
C SER A 186 38.34 14.30 -17.56
N PHE A 187 38.69 14.76 -18.76
CA PHE A 187 38.18 15.99 -19.36
C PHE A 187 38.15 15.90 -20.87
N THR A 188 37.36 16.75 -21.53
CA THR A 188 37.28 16.85 -22.99
C THR A 188 37.64 18.27 -23.39
N THR A 189 38.56 18.44 -24.34
CA THR A 189 38.90 19.73 -24.94
C THR A 189 37.71 20.36 -25.67
N LEU A 190 37.73 21.69 -25.83
CA LEU A 190 36.68 22.39 -26.58
C LEU A 190 36.78 22.08 -28.08
N ASN A 191 35.68 22.30 -28.81
CA ASN A 191 35.70 22.21 -30.27
C ASN A 191 36.35 23.43 -30.93
N SER A 192 36.42 23.40 -32.27
CA SER A 192 36.94 24.51 -33.10
C SER A 192 36.17 25.82 -32.99
N GLN A 193 35.02 25.83 -32.31
CA GLN A 193 34.19 27.00 -32.04
C GLN A 193 34.19 27.39 -30.54
N GLY A 194 35.01 26.75 -29.72
CA GLY A 194 35.05 27.01 -28.27
C GLY A 194 33.87 26.44 -27.47
N ILE A 195 33.07 25.56 -28.07
CA ILE A 195 31.92 24.90 -27.43
C ILE A 195 32.33 23.52 -26.93
N GLN A 196 31.88 23.16 -25.73
CA GLN A 196 32.09 21.82 -25.18
C GLN A 196 31.06 20.85 -25.78
N CYS A 197 31.52 19.90 -26.59
CA CYS A 197 30.66 18.89 -27.20
C CYS A 197 30.33 17.78 -26.18
N LEU A 198 29.13 17.83 -25.60
CA LEU A 198 28.68 16.92 -24.54
C LEU A 198 27.67 15.87 -25.05
N PRO A 199 27.62 14.66 -24.45
CA PRO A 199 26.52 13.72 -24.68
C PRO A 199 25.18 14.36 -24.29
N PRO A 200 24.06 13.98 -24.93
CA PRO A 200 22.77 14.52 -24.57
C PRO A 200 22.31 13.98 -23.21
N SER A 201 21.52 14.76 -22.49
CA SER A 201 20.92 14.32 -21.24
C SER A 201 19.69 13.45 -21.55
N ILE A 202 19.74 12.18 -21.20
CA ILE A 202 18.69 11.21 -21.55
C ILE A 202 17.48 11.38 -20.62
N ILE A 203 16.28 11.33 -21.19
CA ILE A 203 15.01 11.46 -20.46
C ILE A 203 14.47 10.05 -20.19
N ASN A 204 14.28 9.72 -18.90
CA ASN A 204 13.57 8.52 -18.47
C ASN A 204 12.11 8.85 -18.16
N PRO A 205 11.17 7.90 -18.36
CA PRO A 205 11.39 6.48 -18.72
C PRO A 205 11.47 6.19 -20.22
N VAL A 206 12.08 5.05 -20.56
CA VAL A 206 11.99 4.41 -21.90
C VAL A 206 10.63 3.72 -22.02
N VAL A 207 9.88 3.98 -23.08
CA VAL A 207 8.61 3.29 -23.34
C VAL A 207 8.90 2.03 -24.16
N THR A 208 8.63 0.86 -23.59
CA THR A 208 8.94 -0.44 -24.22
C THR A 208 7.68 -1.23 -24.53
N THR A 209 7.69 -1.92 -25.67
CA THR A 209 6.73 -2.98 -26.00
C THR A 209 7.45 -4.34 -25.97
N THR A 210 6.82 -5.38 -26.52
CA THR A 210 7.46 -6.69 -26.71
C THR A 210 8.58 -6.63 -27.76
N THR A 211 8.55 -5.70 -28.72
CA THR A 211 9.51 -5.67 -29.84
C THR A 211 10.07 -4.28 -30.15
N THR A 212 9.69 -3.24 -29.41
CA THR A 212 10.16 -1.87 -29.64
C THR A 212 10.52 -1.15 -28.35
N ALA A 213 11.38 -0.13 -28.45
CA ALA A 213 11.72 0.77 -27.36
C ALA A 213 11.84 2.21 -27.86
N THR A 214 11.05 3.11 -27.30
CA THR A 214 11.10 4.55 -27.59
C THR A 214 11.96 5.24 -26.54
N ILE A 215 13.03 5.90 -27.01
CA ILE A 215 14.02 6.61 -26.20
C ILE A 215 13.93 8.11 -26.47
N ASN A 216 14.01 8.91 -25.41
CA ASN A 216 13.91 10.37 -25.45
C ASN A 216 15.15 11.00 -24.78
N TRP A 217 15.58 12.18 -25.26
CA TRP A 217 16.69 12.93 -24.67
C TRP A 217 16.51 14.44 -24.83
N ASN A 218 17.17 15.24 -24.01
CA ASN A 218 17.22 16.69 -24.16
C ASN A 218 18.17 17.08 -25.30
N ALA A 219 17.83 18.14 -26.03
CA ALA A 219 18.69 18.69 -27.06
C ALA A 219 20.05 19.10 -26.47
N ALA A 220 21.14 18.63 -27.08
CA ALA A 220 22.49 19.02 -26.72
C ALA A 220 22.90 20.31 -27.45
N ALA A 221 23.62 21.20 -26.76
CA ALA A 221 24.09 22.46 -27.34
C ALA A 221 25.00 22.20 -28.56
N GLY A 222 24.69 22.86 -29.68
CA GLY A 222 25.42 22.70 -30.93
C GLY A 222 25.16 21.38 -31.67
N ALA A 223 24.19 20.55 -31.25
CA ALA A 223 23.90 19.30 -31.92
C ALA A 223 23.43 19.50 -33.37
N VAL A 224 23.97 18.71 -34.29
CA VAL A 224 23.49 18.60 -35.68
C VAL A 224 23.00 17.18 -36.04
N GLN A 225 23.39 16.19 -35.23
CA GLN A 225 23.02 14.78 -35.40
C GLN A 225 23.16 14.05 -34.06
N TYR A 226 22.44 12.94 -33.88
CA TYR A 226 22.68 12.01 -32.79
C TYR A 226 23.03 10.62 -33.30
N ASN A 227 23.87 9.90 -32.56
CA ASN A 227 24.18 8.49 -32.81
C ASN A 227 23.84 7.70 -31.56
N ILE A 228 23.02 6.68 -31.76
CA ILE A 228 22.62 5.74 -30.71
C ILE A 228 23.32 4.42 -31.02
N ARG A 229 23.72 3.72 -29.97
CA ARG A 229 24.07 2.31 -30.07
C ARG A 229 23.36 1.51 -29.01
N TYR A 230 22.96 0.29 -29.35
CA TYR A 230 22.28 -0.63 -28.43
C TYR A 230 22.74 -2.07 -28.63
N ARG A 231 22.57 -2.89 -27.61
CA ARG A 231 22.92 -4.32 -27.61
C ARG A 231 22.13 -5.07 -26.53
N THR A 232 22.06 -6.39 -26.62
CA THR A 232 21.55 -7.20 -25.51
C THR A 232 22.52 -7.13 -24.34
N THR A 233 21.99 -7.00 -23.12
CA THR A 233 22.80 -6.86 -21.90
C THR A 233 23.80 -8.01 -21.77
N GLY A 234 25.06 -7.70 -21.51
CA GLY A 234 26.14 -8.68 -21.37
C GLY A 234 26.85 -9.10 -22.67
N THR A 235 26.38 -8.67 -23.84
CA THR A 235 27.10 -8.92 -25.11
C THR A 235 28.14 -7.85 -25.42
N THR A 236 29.08 -8.12 -26.33
CA THR A 236 30.17 -7.18 -26.68
C THR A 236 29.87 -6.37 -27.94
N ALA A 237 29.09 -6.91 -28.88
CA ALA A 237 28.77 -6.27 -30.15
C ALA A 237 27.67 -5.21 -30.00
N TRP A 238 27.86 -4.04 -30.62
CA TRP A 238 26.91 -2.93 -30.61
C TRP A 238 26.26 -2.76 -31.98
N THR A 239 24.94 -2.59 -32.00
CA THR A 239 24.18 -2.16 -33.17
C THR A 239 24.06 -0.64 -33.17
N ALA A 240 24.40 0.02 -34.27
CA ALA A 240 24.35 1.48 -34.39
C ALA A 240 23.06 1.96 -35.07
N LEU A 241 22.54 3.10 -34.62
CA LEU A 241 21.39 3.79 -35.17
C LEU A 241 21.72 5.28 -35.29
N VAL A 242 21.59 5.84 -36.50
CA VAL A 242 21.91 7.24 -36.79
C VAL A 242 20.62 8.04 -36.89
N ILE A 243 20.53 9.15 -36.14
CA ILE A 243 19.39 10.07 -36.16
C ILE A 243 19.83 11.34 -36.87
N ASN A 244 19.37 11.50 -38.11
CA ASN A 244 19.67 12.68 -38.91
C ASN A 244 18.92 13.91 -38.38
N GLY A 245 19.65 14.99 -38.11
CA GLY A 245 19.11 16.23 -37.58
C GLY A 245 19.04 16.27 -36.05
N ILE A 246 18.26 17.23 -35.54
CA ILE A 246 18.20 17.59 -34.12
C ILE A 246 17.02 16.97 -33.37
N GLN A 247 16.43 15.89 -33.92
CA GLN A 247 15.35 15.19 -33.24
C GLN A 247 15.83 14.64 -31.90
N THR A 248 14.96 14.70 -30.90
CA THR A 248 15.23 14.36 -29.50
C THR A 248 14.55 13.06 -29.06
N THR A 249 14.02 12.29 -30.00
CA THR A 249 13.32 11.02 -29.78
C THR A 249 13.57 10.05 -30.92
N THR A 250 13.57 8.74 -30.62
CA THR A 250 13.52 7.69 -31.65
C THR A 250 12.95 6.39 -31.10
N THR A 251 12.52 5.50 -31.99
CA THR A 251 12.02 4.16 -31.66
C THR A 251 12.92 3.10 -32.27
N ILE A 252 13.52 2.27 -31.41
CA ILE A 252 14.24 1.07 -31.81
C ILE A 252 13.20 -0.03 -32.09
N GLN A 253 13.31 -0.69 -33.24
CA GLN A 253 12.38 -1.74 -33.68
C GLN A 253 13.05 -3.11 -33.70
N ASN A 254 12.25 -4.17 -33.88
CA ASN A 254 12.69 -5.56 -34.04
C ASN A 254 13.52 -6.10 -32.86
N LEU A 255 13.17 -5.67 -31.65
CA LEU A 255 13.77 -6.18 -30.41
C LEU A 255 13.18 -7.54 -30.04
N ILE A 256 13.96 -8.34 -29.31
CA ILE A 256 13.54 -9.65 -28.83
C ILE A 256 12.67 -9.45 -27.58
N PRO A 257 11.49 -10.09 -27.46
CA PRO A 257 10.65 -9.97 -26.26
C PRO A 257 11.29 -10.49 -24.97
N GLY A 258 10.91 -9.90 -23.84
CA GLY A 258 11.40 -10.27 -22.50
C GLY A 258 12.92 -10.13 -22.30
N THR A 259 13.59 -9.35 -23.14
CA THR A 259 15.06 -9.28 -23.21
C THR A 259 15.56 -7.93 -22.71
N ALA A 260 16.61 -7.97 -21.89
CA ALA A 260 17.29 -6.78 -21.42
C ALA A 260 18.28 -6.25 -22.47
N TYR A 261 18.24 -4.95 -22.70
CA TYR A 261 19.12 -4.22 -23.60
C TYR A 261 19.87 -3.12 -22.86
N GLU A 262 21.08 -2.84 -23.34
CA GLU A 262 21.88 -1.67 -22.99
C GLU A 262 21.94 -0.72 -24.18
N TYR A 263 21.91 0.59 -23.92
CA TYR A 263 22.05 1.62 -24.95
C TYR A 263 22.85 2.83 -24.49
N GLN A 264 23.40 3.56 -25.46
CA GLN A 264 24.11 4.82 -25.26
C GLN A 264 23.82 5.77 -26.41
N ILE A 265 23.90 7.08 -26.14
CA ILE A 265 23.69 8.15 -27.12
C ILE A 265 24.90 9.09 -27.11
N ARG A 266 25.31 9.56 -28.28
CA ARG A 266 26.28 10.65 -28.43
C ARG A 266 25.77 11.69 -29.40
N THR A 267 26.30 12.90 -29.25
CA THR A 267 25.97 14.08 -30.05
C THR A 267 27.05 14.28 -31.12
N LYS A 268 26.65 14.64 -32.34
CA LYS A 268 27.54 15.28 -33.31
C LYS A 268 27.34 16.78 -33.21
N CYS A 269 28.40 17.55 -32.94
CA CYS A 269 28.27 18.95 -32.54
C CYS A 269 28.58 19.97 -33.66
N ASN A 270 28.92 19.52 -34.87
CA ASN A 270 29.10 20.38 -36.05
C ASN A 270 29.13 19.55 -37.35
N SER A 271 29.41 20.21 -38.46
CA SER A 271 29.51 19.60 -39.81
C SER A 271 30.73 18.71 -40.01
N ASN A 272 31.73 18.72 -39.12
CA ASN A 272 32.90 17.86 -39.21
C ASN A 272 32.48 16.37 -39.06
N PRO A 273 32.80 15.49 -40.02
CA PRO A 273 32.40 14.08 -39.99
C PRO A 273 32.93 13.30 -38.78
N ASP A 274 34.06 13.70 -38.20
CA ASP A 274 34.74 12.95 -37.14
C ASP A 274 34.45 13.46 -35.72
N GLU A 275 33.65 14.52 -35.59
CA GLU A 275 33.52 15.25 -34.32
C GLU A 275 32.24 14.89 -33.55
N PHE A 276 32.39 13.92 -32.65
CA PHE A 276 31.33 13.47 -31.76
C PHE A 276 31.71 13.67 -30.29
N SER A 277 30.71 13.90 -29.46
CA SER A 277 30.88 13.78 -28.01
C SER A 277 31.18 12.31 -27.63
N PRO A 278 31.74 12.07 -26.43
CA PRO A 278 31.72 10.74 -25.85
C PRO A 278 30.30 10.19 -25.79
N TYR A 279 30.15 8.87 -25.85
CA TYR A 279 28.88 8.24 -25.53
C TYR A 279 28.45 8.55 -24.09
N SER A 280 27.15 8.71 -23.87
CA SER A 280 26.53 8.80 -22.55
C SER A 280 26.91 7.61 -21.66
N ALA A 281 26.57 7.68 -20.37
CA ALA A 281 26.58 6.48 -19.53
C ALA A 281 25.73 5.36 -20.17
N ILE A 282 26.11 4.10 -19.91
CA ILE A 282 25.31 2.94 -20.31
C ILE A 282 24.01 3.00 -19.51
N LEU A 283 22.89 2.97 -20.24
CA LEU A 283 21.55 2.84 -19.67
C LEU A 283 20.95 1.53 -20.15
N SER A 284 19.95 1.04 -19.42
CA SER A 284 19.29 -0.22 -19.72
C SER A 284 17.77 -0.08 -19.77
N PHE A 285 17.16 -0.90 -20.61
CA PHE A 285 15.72 -1.12 -20.64
C PHE A 285 15.44 -2.60 -20.95
N SER A 286 14.23 -3.08 -20.66
CA SER A 286 13.81 -4.44 -20.99
C SER A 286 12.55 -4.40 -21.83
N THR A 287 12.49 -5.18 -22.90
CA THR A 287 11.24 -5.41 -23.61
C THR A 287 10.29 -6.23 -22.74
N THR A 288 8.98 -6.04 -22.93
CA THR A 288 7.99 -6.80 -22.17
C THR A 288 7.97 -8.27 -22.62
N LEU A 289 7.72 -9.18 -21.69
CA LEU A 289 7.58 -10.61 -21.99
C LEU A 289 6.25 -10.86 -22.70
N VAL A 290 6.25 -11.67 -23.76
CA VAL A 290 5.00 -12.14 -24.38
C VAL A 290 4.32 -13.12 -23.42
N GLY A 291 3.05 -12.85 -23.12
CA GLY A 291 2.22 -13.71 -22.30
C GLY A 291 1.86 -15.00 -23.01
N VAL A 292 2.15 -16.14 -22.38
CA VAL A 292 1.68 -17.46 -22.81
C VAL A 292 1.02 -18.20 -21.64
N ILE A 293 0.10 -19.11 -21.96
CA ILE A 293 -0.61 -19.98 -21.03
C ILE A 293 -0.57 -21.43 -21.52
N SER A 294 -0.61 -22.40 -20.60
CA SER A 294 -0.60 -23.82 -20.95
C SER A 294 -1.99 -24.37 -21.26
N ASN A 295 -3.04 -23.81 -20.65
CA ASN A 295 -4.43 -24.22 -20.88
C ASN A 295 -5.40 -23.06 -20.64
N LEU A 296 -6.49 -23.02 -21.39
CA LEU A 296 -7.56 -22.02 -21.29
C LEU A 296 -8.91 -22.72 -21.09
N GLY A 297 -9.50 -22.58 -19.90
CA GLY A 297 -10.66 -23.34 -19.44
C GLY A 297 -12.02 -22.71 -19.79
N CYS A 298 -12.36 -22.60 -21.08
CA CYS A 298 -13.66 -22.05 -21.50
C CYS A 298 -14.88 -22.82 -20.94
N ALA A 299 -14.76 -24.13 -20.71
CA ALA A 299 -15.85 -24.95 -20.17
C ALA A 299 -16.14 -24.66 -18.69
N ASP A 300 -15.11 -24.25 -17.95
CA ASP A 300 -15.18 -23.91 -16.52
C ASP A 300 -15.46 -22.42 -16.31
N ALA A 301 -15.86 -21.70 -17.37
CA ALA A 301 -16.10 -20.27 -17.31
C ALA A 301 -17.29 -19.94 -16.42
N VAL A 302 -17.08 -19.04 -15.46
CA VAL A 302 -18.13 -18.53 -14.57
C VAL A 302 -18.82 -17.36 -15.26
N ASN A 303 -20.11 -17.50 -15.51
CA ASN A 303 -20.89 -16.51 -16.27
C ASN A 303 -21.74 -15.63 -15.35
N ASN A 304 -21.69 -14.32 -15.59
CA ASN A 304 -22.50 -13.32 -14.89
C ASN A 304 -23.44 -12.61 -15.86
N GLY A 305 -24.71 -12.45 -15.47
CA GLY A 305 -25.76 -11.85 -16.28
C GLY A 305 -26.38 -12.79 -17.31
N THR A 306 -27.55 -12.43 -17.83
CA THR A 306 -28.33 -13.21 -18.80
C THR A 306 -28.34 -12.52 -20.17
N LEU A 307 -28.36 -13.32 -21.23
CA LEU A 307 -28.51 -12.83 -22.61
C LEU A 307 -29.88 -13.24 -23.15
N THR A 308 -30.62 -12.30 -23.71
CA THR A 308 -31.97 -12.52 -24.25
C THR A 308 -32.06 -11.92 -25.64
N ALA A 309 -32.58 -12.69 -26.60
CA ALA A 309 -32.79 -12.26 -27.98
C ALA A 309 -33.51 -10.91 -28.05
N GLY A 310 -33.02 -10.00 -28.87
CA GLY A 310 -33.58 -8.65 -29.05
C GLY A 310 -33.32 -7.66 -27.92
N SER A 311 -32.69 -8.08 -26.81
CA SER A 311 -32.40 -7.22 -25.65
C SER A 311 -30.92 -6.86 -25.56
N VAL A 312 -30.60 -5.60 -25.27
CA VAL A 312 -29.21 -5.15 -25.09
C VAL A 312 -28.60 -5.87 -23.88
N ALA A 313 -27.46 -6.53 -24.08
CA ALA A 313 -26.66 -7.14 -23.03
C ALA A 313 -26.03 -6.04 -22.17
N ASN A 314 -26.53 -5.85 -20.95
CA ASN A 314 -26.01 -4.89 -19.98
C ASN A 314 -25.37 -5.60 -18.79
N SER A 315 -24.15 -5.19 -18.43
CA SER A 315 -23.38 -5.76 -17.30
C SER A 315 -23.15 -7.29 -17.37
N VAL A 316 -23.13 -7.86 -18.58
CA VAL A 316 -22.87 -9.30 -18.79
C VAL A 316 -21.38 -9.55 -18.89
N SER A 317 -20.88 -10.58 -18.21
CA SER A 317 -19.47 -10.98 -18.30
C SER A 317 -19.27 -12.49 -18.14
N SER A 318 -18.12 -12.98 -18.61
CA SER A 318 -17.67 -14.36 -18.44
C SER A 318 -16.24 -14.36 -17.92
N VAL A 319 -16.01 -15.04 -16.80
CA VAL A 319 -14.70 -15.21 -16.19
C VAL A 319 -14.14 -16.57 -16.59
N VAL A 320 -13.11 -16.58 -17.44
CA VAL A 320 -12.49 -17.77 -18.01
C VAL A 320 -11.19 -18.08 -17.26
N PRO A 321 -11.07 -19.22 -16.55
CA PRO A 321 -9.83 -19.61 -15.90
C PRO A 321 -8.76 -20.06 -16.90
N TYR A 322 -7.49 -19.91 -16.54
CA TYR A 322 -6.34 -20.48 -17.25
C TYR A 322 -5.28 -21.00 -16.28
N THR A 323 -4.38 -21.84 -16.78
CA THR A 323 -3.22 -22.35 -16.04
C THR A 323 -1.92 -22.17 -16.83
N GLY A 324 -0.79 -22.24 -16.12
CA GLY A 324 0.57 -22.16 -16.70
C GLY A 324 0.94 -20.81 -17.29
N GLY A 325 0.37 -19.71 -16.79
CA GLY A 325 0.77 -18.36 -17.15
C GLY A 325 2.23 -18.07 -16.79
N ASN A 326 2.94 -17.40 -17.69
CA ASN A 326 4.37 -17.07 -17.52
C ASN A 326 4.62 -15.66 -16.97
N GLY A 327 3.59 -14.93 -16.53
CA GLY A 327 3.74 -13.53 -16.10
C GLY A 327 3.77 -12.49 -17.24
N GLY A 328 3.74 -12.92 -18.50
CA GLY A 328 3.86 -12.04 -19.66
C GLY A 328 2.56 -11.30 -20.03
N THR A 329 2.71 -10.29 -20.89
CA THR A 329 1.61 -9.41 -21.34
C THR A 329 0.78 -10.06 -22.44
N HIS A 330 -0.55 -9.92 -22.39
CA HIS A 330 -1.46 -10.23 -23.48
C HIS A 330 -2.18 -8.97 -23.97
N SER A 331 -2.44 -8.91 -25.29
CA SER A 331 -3.24 -7.84 -25.87
C SER A 331 -4.70 -7.96 -25.45
N GLY A 332 -5.43 -6.85 -25.58
CA GLY A 332 -6.89 -6.90 -25.55
C GLY A 332 -7.42 -7.70 -26.73
N GLN A 333 -8.61 -8.27 -26.58
CA GLN A 333 -9.24 -9.10 -27.59
C GLN A 333 -10.72 -8.77 -27.66
N THR A 334 -11.24 -8.55 -28.86
CA THR A 334 -12.67 -8.41 -29.12
C THR A 334 -13.09 -9.50 -30.09
N VAL A 335 -14.06 -10.32 -29.70
CA VAL A 335 -14.53 -11.46 -30.48
C VAL A 335 -16.02 -11.33 -30.68
N THR A 336 -16.47 -11.43 -31.93
CA THR A 336 -17.90 -11.46 -32.26
C THR A 336 -18.44 -12.88 -32.09
N SER A 337 -19.65 -12.99 -31.56
CA SER A 337 -20.34 -14.27 -31.41
C SER A 337 -20.66 -14.93 -32.76
N THR A 338 -20.48 -16.24 -32.80
CA THR A 338 -20.98 -17.16 -33.83
C THR A 338 -22.17 -17.95 -33.27
N GLY A 339 -23.09 -18.42 -34.12
CA GLY A 339 -24.34 -19.08 -33.69
C GLY A 339 -25.48 -18.11 -33.39
N VAL A 340 -25.23 -17.07 -32.58
CA VAL A 340 -26.15 -15.93 -32.40
C VAL A 340 -25.42 -14.62 -32.70
N THR A 341 -25.86 -13.88 -33.72
CA THR A 341 -25.20 -12.62 -34.14
C THR A 341 -25.61 -11.44 -33.28
N GLY A 342 -24.84 -10.34 -33.31
CA GLY A 342 -25.15 -9.10 -32.58
C GLY A 342 -24.52 -8.98 -31.19
N LEU A 343 -23.70 -9.95 -30.78
CA LEU A 343 -22.94 -9.92 -29.52
C LEU A 343 -21.43 -9.88 -29.76
N THR A 344 -20.71 -9.15 -28.91
CA THR A 344 -19.25 -9.12 -28.84
C THR A 344 -18.76 -9.38 -27.41
N ALA A 345 -17.71 -10.19 -27.27
CA ALA A 345 -16.99 -10.40 -26.03
C ALA A 345 -15.65 -9.64 -26.08
N THR A 346 -15.40 -8.78 -25.10
CA THR A 346 -14.22 -7.91 -25.05
C THR A 346 -13.40 -8.18 -23.80
N LEU A 347 -12.11 -8.43 -23.97
CA LEU A 347 -11.10 -8.52 -22.93
C LEU A 347 -10.14 -7.33 -23.05
N VAL A 348 -9.84 -6.69 -21.93
CA VAL A 348 -8.86 -5.60 -21.86
C VAL A 348 -7.44 -6.17 -21.83
N SER A 349 -6.47 -5.47 -22.44
CA SER A 349 -5.06 -5.83 -22.36
C SER A 349 -4.58 -5.91 -20.91
N GLY A 350 -3.73 -6.88 -20.61
CA GLY A 350 -3.23 -7.11 -19.26
C GLY A 350 -2.06 -8.07 -19.22
N ASN A 351 -1.78 -8.61 -18.04
CA ASN A 351 -0.71 -9.57 -17.81
C ASN A 351 -1.31 -10.88 -17.31
N PHE A 352 -0.78 -12.01 -17.77
CA PHE A 352 -1.05 -13.28 -17.11
C PHE A 352 -0.39 -13.29 -15.73
N ALA A 353 -1.01 -13.92 -14.75
CA ALA A 353 -0.37 -14.30 -13.51
C ALA A 353 0.66 -15.40 -13.78
N SER A 354 1.66 -15.53 -12.90
CA SER A 354 2.53 -16.71 -12.92
C SER A 354 1.73 -17.90 -12.35
N GLY A 355 1.57 -18.97 -13.13
CA GLY A 355 0.75 -20.12 -12.74
C GLY A 355 -0.72 -20.00 -13.18
N ALA A 356 -1.67 -20.09 -12.25
CA ALA A 356 -3.10 -20.06 -12.56
C ALA A 356 -3.69 -18.65 -12.39
N GLY A 357 -4.71 -18.33 -13.19
CA GLY A 357 -5.41 -17.05 -13.12
C GLY A 357 -6.71 -17.05 -13.90
N ASN A 358 -7.35 -15.87 -13.99
CA ASN A 358 -8.64 -15.69 -14.65
C ASN A 358 -8.59 -14.53 -15.66
N LEU A 359 -9.28 -14.68 -16.78
CA LEU A 359 -9.53 -13.62 -17.76
C LEU A 359 -11.02 -13.25 -17.72
N THR A 360 -11.34 -11.95 -17.61
CA THR A 360 -12.74 -11.51 -17.59
C THR A 360 -13.10 -10.88 -18.94
N TYR A 361 -14.04 -11.51 -19.64
CA TYR A 361 -14.60 -10.99 -20.89
C TYR A 361 -15.93 -10.30 -20.61
N THR A 362 -16.05 -9.03 -21.02
CA THR A 362 -17.31 -8.29 -20.99
C THR A 362 -18.09 -8.57 -22.27
N ILE A 363 -19.36 -8.98 -22.14
CA ILE A 363 -20.22 -9.29 -23.29
C ILE A 363 -21.21 -8.15 -23.49
N ALA A 364 -21.24 -7.58 -24.69
CA ALA A 364 -22.10 -6.45 -25.06
C ALA A 364 -22.78 -6.68 -26.41
N GLY A 365 -23.79 -5.85 -26.71
CA GLY A 365 -24.55 -5.87 -27.96
C GLY A 365 -25.98 -6.38 -27.79
N THR A 366 -26.71 -6.52 -28.89
CA THR A 366 -28.10 -6.99 -28.91
C THR A 366 -28.17 -8.26 -29.75
N PRO A 367 -28.40 -9.44 -29.15
CA PRO A 367 -28.43 -10.67 -29.90
C PRO A 367 -29.64 -10.71 -30.83
N SER A 368 -29.44 -11.16 -32.06
CA SER A 368 -30.47 -11.16 -33.12
C SER A 368 -31.54 -12.24 -32.97
N ALA A 369 -31.24 -13.33 -32.25
CA ALA A 369 -32.11 -14.48 -32.06
C ALA A 369 -31.72 -15.25 -30.78
N SER A 370 -32.54 -16.22 -30.37
CA SER A 370 -32.17 -17.18 -29.31
C SER A 370 -31.33 -18.33 -29.84
N GLY A 371 -30.55 -18.93 -28.96
CA GLY A 371 -29.68 -20.05 -29.29
C GLY A 371 -28.40 -20.00 -28.48
N THR A 372 -27.33 -20.61 -28.99
CA THR A 372 -26.02 -20.58 -28.34
C THR A 372 -25.12 -19.57 -29.06
N ALA A 373 -24.77 -18.48 -28.37
CA ALA A 373 -23.71 -17.57 -28.75
C ALA A 373 -22.35 -18.21 -28.43
N SER A 374 -21.44 -18.30 -29.40
CA SER A 374 -20.12 -18.92 -29.24
C SER A 374 -19.02 -17.95 -29.65
N PHE A 375 -18.09 -17.68 -28.73
CA PHE A 375 -16.97 -16.76 -28.93
C PHE A 375 -15.66 -17.56 -29.04
N ALA A 376 -15.01 -17.51 -30.20
CA ALA A 376 -13.71 -18.14 -30.42
C ALA A 376 -12.58 -17.29 -29.80
N LEU A 377 -12.22 -17.61 -28.56
CA LEU A 377 -11.14 -16.95 -27.84
C LEU A 377 -9.80 -17.47 -28.34
N ASN A 378 -8.85 -16.56 -28.57
CA ASN A 378 -7.47 -16.88 -28.95
C ASN A 378 -6.51 -15.98 -28.16
N ILE A 379 -5.90 -16.53 -27.11
CA ILE A 379 -5.06 -15.74 -26.22
C ILE A 379 -3.99 -16.60 -25.55
N GLY A 380 -2.81 -16.02 -25.35
CA GLY A 380 -1.67 -16.70 -24.72
C GLY A 380 -1.21 -17.97 -25.44
N GLY A 381 -1.46 -18.08 -26.74
CA GLY A 381 -1.13 -19.25 -27.56
C GLY A 381 -2.16 -20.38 -27.52
N GLN A 382 -3.27 -20.20 -26.81
CA GLN A 382 -4.36 -21.18 -26.72
C GLN A 382 -5.63 -20.67 -27.40
N THR A 383 -6.45 -21.60 -27.87
CA THR A 383 -7.78 -21.29 -28.41
C THR A 383 -8.85 -22.09 -27.67
N CYS A 384 -9.99 -21.45 -27.39
CA CYS A 384 -11.17 -22.16 -26.90
C CYS A 384 -12.47 -21.43 -27.28
N ALA A 385 -13.59 -22.15 -27.30
CA ALA A 385 -14.90 -21.60 -27.62
C ALA A 385 -15.70 -21.35 -26.33
N LEU A 386 -15.87 -20.08 -25.96
CA LEU A 386 -16.74 -19.70 -24.85
C LEU A 386 -18.19 -19.71 -25.34
N SER A 387 -19.01 -20.60 -24.79
CA SER A 387 -20.42 -20.72 -25.15
C SER A 387 -21.33 -20.02 -24.13
N ARG A 388 -22.32 -19.28 -24.63
CA ARG A 388 -23.32 -18.56 -23.85
C ARG A 388 -24.71 -18.81 -24.42
N THR A 389 -25.63 -19.23 -23.56
CA THR A 389 -27.04 -19.37 -23.94
C THR A 389 -27.70 -18.00 -24.06
N VAL A 390 -28.38 -17.76 -25.19
CA VAL A 390 -29.24 -16.61 -25.46
C VAL A 390 -30.68 -17.08 -25.46
N ASN A 391 -31.47 -16.57 -24.53
CA ASN A 391 -32.86 -16.98 -24.34
C ASN A 391 -33.79 -16.37 -25.41
N SER A 392 -34.90 -17.05 -25.74
CA SER A 392 -35.91 -16.56 -26.71
C SER A 392 -36.81 -15.47 -26.14
N PHE A 393 -37.31 -14.61 -27.03
CA PHE A 393 -38.27 -13.56 -26.73
C PHE A 393 -39.69 -14.12 -26.94
N GLY A 394 -40.38 -14.48 -25.87
CA GLY A 394 -41.84 -14.71 -25.83
C GLY A 394 -42.40 -16.06 -26.33
N GLN A 395 -42.81 -16.90 -25.38
CA GLN A 395 -43.80 -18.01 -25.41
C GLN A 395 -43.74 -19.08 -26.51
N THR A 396 -43.32 -20.29 -26.10
CA THR A 396 -44.11 -21.53 -26.25
C THR A 396 -43.52 -22.59 -25.30
N GLY A 397 -44.38 -23.29 -24.55
CA GLY A 397 -43.98 -24.43 -23.73
C GLY A 397 -44.15 -24.25 -22.22
N ILE A 398 -45.38 -23.99 -21.74
CA ILE A 398 -45.73 -24.39 -20.37
C ILE A 398 -45.96 -25.91 -20.43
N THR A 399 -44.91 -26.68 -20.18
CA THR A 399 -45.11 -28.06 -19.75
C THR A 399 -45.63 -28.00 -18.32
N ALA A 400 -46.73 -28.71 -18.03
CA ALA A 400 -47.40 -28.72 -16.75
C ALA A 400 -46.40 -28.93 -15.59
N HIS A 401 -46.26 -27.93 -14.72
CA HIS A 401 -45.50 -28.07 -13.48
C HIS A 401 -46.38 -28.75 -12.43
N THR A 402 -45.94 -29.92 -11.97
CA THR A 402 -46.47 -30.56 -10.77
C THR A 402 -46.12 -29.71 -9.55
N CYS A 403 -47.12 -29.47 -8.69
CA CYS A 403 -46.91 -28.76 -7.42
C CYS A 403 -45.80 -29.49 -6.63
N GLY A 404 -44.67 -28.81 -6.36
CA GLY A 404 -43.52 -29.38 -5.63
C GLY A 404 -42.24 -29.67 -6.42
N ALA A 405 -42.12 -29.32 -7.71
CA ALA A 405 -40.85 -29.44 -8.43
C ALA A 405 -39.83 -28.34 -7.97
N PRO A 406 -38.58 -28.70 -7.64
CA PRO A 406 -37.58 -27.75 -7.17
C PRO A 406 -37.07 -26.88 -8.32
N ASN A 407 -37.32 -25.58 -8.24
CA ASN A 407 -36.64 -24.62 -9.11
C ASN A 407 -35.17 -24.49 -8.68
N VAL A 408 -34.27 -24.22 -9.63
CA VAL A 408 -32.84 -24.04 -9.37
C VAL A 408 -32.65 -22.79 -8.49
N HIS A 409 -32.34 -23.00 -7.21
CA HIS A 409 -32.30 -21.95 -6.18
C HIS A 409 -30.87 -21.57 -5.80
N ASN A 410 -30.74 -20.37 -5.23
CA ASN A 410 -29.49 -19.92 -4.61
C ASN A 410 -29.03 -20.96 -3.57
N PRO A 411 -27.89 -21.65 -3.79
CA PRO A 411 -27.40 -22.69 -2.90
C PRO A 411 -27.10 -22.22 -1.47
N ALA A 412 -27.10 -20.90 -1.22
CA ALA A 412 -26.68 -20.30 0.05
C ALA A 412 -27.79 -20.13 1.12
N LYS A 413 -29.04 -20.58 0.87
CA LYS A 413 -30.17 -20.44 1.80
C LYS A 413 -30.83 -21.78 2.11
N THR A 414 -31.04 -22.08 3.39
CA THR A 414 -31.80 -23.26 3.86
C THR A 414 -33.28 -22.89 3.95
N TYR A 415 -34.15 -23.67 3.29
CA TYR A 415 -35.60 -23.47 3.28
C TYR A 415 -36.31 -24.52 4.14
N GLY A 416 -37.40 -24.12 4.79
CA GLY A 416 -38.35 -25.05 5.41
C GLY A 416 -39.48 -25.42 4.44
N SER A 417 -40.43 -26.22 4.92
CA SER A 417 -41.67 -26.50 4.19
C SER A 417 -42.87 -26.56 5.14
N MET A 418 -44.03 -26.21 4.60
CA MET A 418 -45.32 -26.40 5.25
C MET A 418 -46.22 -27.23 4.34
N THR A 419 -47.02 -28.12 4.92
CA THR A 419 -47.97 -28.93 4.16
C THR A 419 -49.38 -28.59 4.61
N ASP A 420 -50.29 -28.33 3.67
CA ASP A 420 -51.70 -28.14 3.98
C ASP A 420 -52.44 -29.46 4.21
N GLN A 421 -53.72 -29.32 4.57
CA GLN A 421 -54.60 -30.43 4.92
C GLN A 421 -54.93 -31.34 3.72
N GLN A 422 -54.59 -30.91 2.50
CA GLN A 422 -54.76 -31.67 1.27
C GLN A 422 -53.44 -32.30 0.79
N GLY A 423 -52.36 -32.14 1.56
CA GLY A 423 -51.03 -32.66 1.21
C GLY A 423 -50.25 -31.75 0.26
N ASN A 424 -50.76 -30.56 -0.08
CA ASN A 424 -49.98 -29.63 -0.88
C ASN A 424 -48.84 -29.09 -0.01
N THR A 425 -47.61 -29.24 -0.49
CA THR A 425 -46.42 -28.78 0.22
C THR A 425 -45.94 -27.48 -0.38
N TYR A 426 -45.79 -26.48 0.47
CA TYR A 426 -45.35 -25.14 0.14
C TYR A 426 -44.01 -24.87 0.79
N ARG A 427 -43.21 -24.03 0.15
CA ARG A 427 -41.93 -23.60 0.71
C ARG A 427 -42.14 -22.54 1.77
N THR A 428 -41.27 -22.56 2.78
CA THR A 428 -41.28 -21.56 3.85
C THR A 428 -39.93 -20.87 3.96
N ILE A 429 -39.98 -19.61 4.36
CA ILE A 429 -38.80 -18.79 4.67
C ILE A 429 -38.94 -18.22 6.07
N VAL A 430 -37.85 -18.11 6.80
CA VAL A 430 -37.87 -17.51 8.14
C VAL A 430 -37.53 -16.03 8.02
N ILE A 431 -38.41 -15.17 8.53
CA ILE A 431 -38.23 -13.72 8.61
C ILE A 431 -38.52 -13.26 10.03
N GLY A 432 -37.48 -12.79 10.72
CA GLY A 432 -37.57 -12.41 12.13
C GLY A 432 -37.89 -13.62 13.01
N THR A 433 -38.91 -13.49 13.87
CA THR A 433 -39.41 -14.56 14.75
C THR A 433 -40.46 -15.46 14.09
N HIS A 434 -40.74 -15.24 12.80
CA HIS A 434 -41.84 -15.86 12.10
C HIS A 434 -41.35 -16.68 10.91
N GLU A 435 -42.06 -17.77 10.65
CA GLU A 435 -41.91 -18.57 9.44
C GLU A 435 -43.02 -18.18 8.47
N TRP A 436 -42.65 -17.77 7.26
CA TRP A 436 -43.54 -17.26 6.22
C TRP A 436 -43.65 -18.24 5.07
N MET A 437 -44.87 -18.45 4.61
CA MET A 437 -45.14 -19.15 3.37
C MET A 437 -44.65 -18.33 2.17
N ALA A 438 -43.85 -18.95 1.30
CA ALA A 438 -43.25 -18.30 0.14
C ALA A 438 -44.18 -18.23 -1.09
N GLU A 439 -45.30 -18.95 -1.07
CA GLU A 439 -46.25 -19.11 -2.19
C GLU A 439 -47.70 -18.82 -1.72
N HIS A 440 -48.66 -18.79 -2.65
CA HIS A 440 -50.07 -18.61 -2.32
C HIS A 440 -50.73 -19.91 -1.87
N LEU A 441 -51.57 -19.83 -0.85
CA LEU A 441 -52.32 -20.97 -0.33
C LEU A 441 -53.28 -21.52 -1.39
N ASN A 442 -53.29 -22.83 -1.58
CA ASN A 442 -54.07 -23.51 -2.61
C ASN A 442 -54.98 -24.62 -2.04
N THR A 443 -55.47 -24.47 -0.82
CA THR A 443 -56.41 -25.43 -0.22
C THR A 443 -57.85 -25.20 -0.70
N SER A 444 -58.66 -26.25 -0.83
CA SER A 444 -60.12 -26.18 -0.97
C SER A 444 -60.88 -26.66 0.26
N ILE A 445 -60.18 -26.93 1.37
CA ILE A 445 -60.76 -27.34 2.65
C ILE A 445 -60.20 -26.50 3.81
N TYR A 446 -61.01 -26.32 4.85
CA TYR A 446 -60.57 -25.75 6.12
C TYR A 446 -59.72 -26.75 6.92
N ARG A 447 -59.10 -26.28 8.02
CA ARG A 447 -58.23 -27.12 8.87
C ARG A 447 -58.92 -28.35 9.43
N ASN A 448 -60.22 -28.27 9.71
CA ASN A 448 -61.02 -29.38 10.20
C ASN A 448 -61.47 -30.37 9.12
N GLY A 449 -61.10 -30.14 7.85
CA GLY A 449 -61.45 -31.00 6.71
C GLY A 449 -62.73 -30.56 5.97
N ASP A 450 -63.46 -29.57 6.47
CA ASP A 450 -64.69 -29.09 5.81
C ASP A 450 -64.37 -28.43 4.46
N PRO A 451 -65.17 -28.67 3.41
CA PRO A 451 -64.99 -27.99 2.13
C PRO A 451 -65.25 -26.49 2.23
N ILE A 452 -64.41 -25.72 1.55
CA ILE A 452 -64.61 -24.28 1.33
C ILE A 452 -65.42 -24.13 0.03
N THR A 453 -66.49 -23.34 0.07
CA THR A 453 -67.40 -23.14 -1.07
C THR A 453 -66.66 -22.58 -2.30
N THR A 454 -66.92 -23.13 -3.49
CA THR A 454 -66.27 -22.76 -4.77
C THR A 454 -67.24 -22.82 -5.94
N GLY A 455 -66.84 -22.32 -7.12
CA GLY A 455 -67.64 -22.37 -8.35
C GLY A 455 -68.89 -21.47 -8.32
N LEU A 456 -68.89 -20.46 -7.45
CA LEU A 456 -70.03 -19.56 -7.27
C LEU A 456 -70.18 -18.62 -8.47
N SER A 457 -71.38 -18.58 -9.04
CA SER A 457 -71.75 -17.54 -10.02
C SER A 457 -71.54 -16.15 -9.41
N ASN A 458 -71.35 -15.14 -10.27
CA ASN A 458 -71.13 -13.77 -9.79
C ASN A 458 -72.25 -13.32 -8.82
N SER A 459 -73.50 -13.68 -9.10
CA SER A 459 -74.67 -13.35 -8.25
C SER A 459 -74.70 -14.10 -6.90
N VAL A 460 -74.10 -15.29 -6.80
CA VAL A 460 -74.01 -16.01 -5.53
C VAL A 460 -72.81 -15.52 -4.72
N TRP A 461 -71.68 -15.24 -5.38
CA TRP A 461 -70.51 -14.65 -4.74
C TRP A 461 -70.82 -13.31 -4.08
N THR A 462 -71.56 -12.44 -4.79
CA THR A 462 -71.93 -11.11 -4.27
C THR A 462 -72.73 -11.15 -2.98
N ASN A 463 -73.42 -12.26 -2.68
CA ASN A 463 -74.28 -12.40 -1.49
C ASN A 463 -73.69 -13.34 -0.42
N THR A 464 -72.56 -13.98 -0.71
CA THR A 464 -71.95 -14.96 0.17
C THR A 464 -71.28 -14.29 1.37
N THR A 465 -71.77 -14.59 2.57
CA THR A 465 -71.21 -14.16 3.87
C THR A 465 -70.50 -15.30 4.62
N GLN A 466 -70.44 -16.48 4.01
CA GLN A 466 -69.62 -17.61 4.46
C GLN A 466 -68.31 -17.67 3.67
N GLY A 467 -67.29 -18.36 4.16
CA GLY A 467 -66.01 -18.40 3.46
C GLY A 467 -66.07 -19.15 2.13
N ALA A 468 -65.53 -18.52 1.08
CA ALA A 468 -65.52 -19.04 -0.30
C ALA A 468 -64.17 -18.80 -0.99
N TRP A 469 -63.86 -19.60 -2.01
CA TRP A 469 -62.66 -19.47 -2.83
C TRP A 469 -62.95 -19.57 -4.34
N ASN A 470 -62.02 -19.07 -5.18
CA ASN A 470 -62.04 -19.25 -6.62
C ASN A 470 -60.62 -19.26 -7.26
N HIS A 471 -60.47 -19.69 -8.54
CA HIS A 471 -59.20 -19.80 -9.27
C HIS A 471 -58.85 -18.55 -10.10
N PHE A 472 -57.60 -18.48 -10.58
CA PHE A 472 -57.18 -17.48 -11.57
C PHE A 472 -57.99 -17.61 -12.88
N VAL A 473 -58.65 -16.52 -13.31
CA VAL A 473 -59.53 -16.44 -14.51
C VAL A 473 -60.53 -17.60 -14.68
N ASP A 474 -60.94 -18.23 -13.57
CA ASP A 474 -61.76 -19.45 -13.53
C ASP A 474 -61.19 -20.65 -14.33
N ASP A 475 -59.88 -20.63 -14.65
CA ASP A 475 -59.20 -21.69 -15.39
C ASP A 475 -58.38 -22.58 -14.46
N ALA A 476 -58.75 -23.86 -14.41
CA ALA A 476 -58.12 -24.87 -13.55
C ALA A 476 -56.63 -25.11 -13.86
N SER A 477 -56.17 -24.79 -15.08
CA SER A 477 -54.78 -24.95 -15.52
C SER A 477 -53.81 -24.05 -14.76
N TYR A 478 -54.29 -22.92 -14.23
CA TYR A 478 -53.49 -21.91 -13.55
C TYR A 478 -53.59 -22.01 -12.01
N ALA A 479 -54.38 -22.95 -11.49
CA ALA A 479 -54.64 -23.12 -10.07
C ALA A 479 -53.38 -23.46 -9.25
N CYS A 480 -52.46 -24.26 -9.79
CA CYS A 480 -51.24 -24.66 -9.08
C CYS A 480 -50.17 -23.54 -9.03
N PRO A 481 -49.80 -22.85 -10.12
CA PRO A 481 -48.74 -21.83 -10.08
C PRO A 481 -49.12 -20.49 -9.43
N TYR A 482 -50.40 -20.08 -9.46
CA TYR A 482 -50.84 -18.76 -8.98
C TYR A 482 -51.61 -18.82 -7.64
N GLY A 483 -52.12 -19.99 -7.25
CA GLY A 483 -52.92 -20.21 -6.04
C GLY A 483 -54.41 -19.86 -6.19
N LYS A 484 -55.11 -19.79 -5.05
CA LYS A 484 -56.56 -19.49 -4.97
C LYS A 484 -56.82 -18.10 -4.39
N LEU A 485 -57.95 -17.51 -4.79
CA LEU A 485 -58.48 -16.27 -4.24
C LEU A 485 -59.60 -16.58 -3.24
N TYR A 486 -59.43 -16.19 -1.99
CA TYR A 486 -60.40 -16.40 -0.93
C TYR A 486 -61.12 -15.10 -0.60
N ASN A 487 -62.37 -15.17 -0.15
CA ASN A 487 -63.01 -14.00 0.47
C ASN A 487 -62.52 -13.82 1.93
N TRP A 488 -62.77 -12.64 2.51
CA TRP A 488 -62.29 -12.36 3.87
C TRP A 488 -62.94 -13.27 4.92
N TYR A 489 -64.20 -13.66 4.71
CA TYR A 489 -64.92 -14.58 5.60
C TYR A 489 -64.22 -15.93 5.72
N ALA A 490 -63.56 -16.42 4.67
CA ALA A 490 -62.74 -17.62 4.75
C ALA A 490 -61.48 -17.37 5.61
N CYS A 491 -60.86 -16.20 5.49
CA CYS A 491 -59.61 -15.85 6.19
C CYS A 491 -59.74 -15.83 7.71
N VAL A 492 -60.91 -15.44 8.22
CA VAL A 492 -61.21 -15.34 9.66
C VAL A 492 -62.17 -16.42 10.15
N ASP A 493 -62.48 -17.42 9.33
CA ASP A 493 -63.37 -18.52 9.73
C ASP A 493 -62.77 -19.27 10.92
N SER A 494 -63.61 -19.59 11.91
CA SER A 494 -63.22 -20.37 13.09
C SER A 494 -62.60 -21.74 12.77
N ARG A 495 -62.91 -22.30 11.60
CA ARG A 495 -62.35 -23.57 11.10
C ARG A 495 -60.94 -23.43 10.54
N GLN A 496 -60.48 -22.19 10.30
CA GLN A 496 -59.13 -21.76 9.91
C GLN A 496 -58.64 -22.29 8.56
N LEU A 497 -58.20 -21.38 7.68
CA LEU A 497 -57.60 -21.75 6.38
C LEU A 497 -56.22 -22.38 6.53
N CYS A 498 -55.35 -21.76 7.34
CA CYS A 498 -53.97 -22.18 7.47
C CYS A 498 -53.82 -23.50 8.27
N PRO A 499 -52.76 -24.29 8.04
CA PRO A 499 -52.49 -25.54 8.77
C PRO A 499 -52.25 -25.34 10.28
N THR A 500 -52.27 -26.42 11.06
CA THR A 500 -52.04 -26.36 12.51
C THR A 500 -50.70 -25.68 12.83
N GLY A 501 -50.74 -24.69 13.72
CA GLY A 501 -49.57 -23.86 14.07
C GLY A 501 -49.30 -22.71 13.10
N TRP A 502 -50.11 -22.53 12.05
CA TRP A 502 -50.04 -21.42 11.11
C TRP A 502 -51.33 -20.60 11.14
N HIS A 503 -51.26 -19.30 10.84
CA HIS A 503 -52.41 -18.38 10.72
C HIS A 503 -52.27 -17.42 9.55
N VAL A 504 -53.35 -16.71 9.22
CA VAL A 504 -53.34 -15.65 8.21
C VAL A 504 -52.76 -14.37 8.84
N PRO A 505 -51.74 -13.73 8.24
CA PRO A 505 -51.07 -12.58 8.85
C PRO A 505 -52.00 -11.40 9.12
N SER A 506 -51.86 -10.82 10.29
CA SER A 506 -52.44 -9.54 10.70
C SER A 506 -51.75 -8.36 10.00
N ASP A 507 -52.36 -7.18 10.13
CA ASP A 507 -51.86 -5.94 9.55
C ASP A 507 -50.47 -5.56 10.09
N ASP A 508 -50.22 -5.83 11.36
CA ASP A 508 -48.95 -5.56 12.03
C ASP A 508 -47.84 -6.54 11.58
N GLU A 509 -48.18 -7.82 11.38
CA GLU A 509 -47.26 -8.83 10.85
C GLU A 509 -46.87 -8.52 9.40
N TRP A 510 -47.82 -8.10 8.57
CA TRP A 510 -47.52 -7.61 7.22
C TRP A 510 -46.59 -6.39 7.24
N SER A 511 -46.81 -5.46 8.16
CA SER A 511 -45.95 -4.28 8.31
C SER A 511 -44.54 -4.66 8.74
N THR A 512 -44.41 -5.67 9.62
CA THR A 512 -43.13 -6.25 10.04
C THR A 512 -42.37 -6.87 8.87
N LEU A 513 -43.05 -7.63 8.01
CA LEU A 513 -42.46 -8.20 6.79
C LEU A 513 -41.99 -7.11 5.83
N ILE A 514 -42.81 -6.08 5.59
CA ILE A 514 -42.48 -5.01 4.64
C ILE A 514 -41.25 -4.22 5.12
N ASN A 515 -41.17 -3.92 6.42
CA ASN A 515 -40.01 -3.27 7.02
C ASN A 515 -38.74 -4.15 6.95
N TYR A 516 -38.89 -5.48 7.00
CA TYR A 516 -37.78 -6.41 6.79
C TYR A 516 -37.29 -6.38 5.34
N ILE A 517 -38.22 -6.35 4.37
CA ILE A 517 -37.86 -6.32 2.94
C ILE A 517 -37.28 -4.95 2.55
N ASP A 518 -37.77 -3.87 3.16
CA ASP A 518 -37.31 -2.49 2.97
C ASP A 518 -37.27 -1.71 4.30
N PRO A 519 -36.08 -1.61 4.93
CA PRO A 519 -35.83 -0.86 6.16
C PRO A 519 -36.09 0.65 6.07
N THR A 520 -36.12 1.22 4.86
CA THR A 520 -36.17 2.68 4.65
C THR A 520 -37.60 3.22 4.57
N ALA A 521 -38.60 2.34 4.72
CA ALA A 521 -40.02 2.65 4.47
C ALA A 521 -40.69 3.62 5.47
N ASN A 522 -40.02 4.06 6.54
CA ASN A 522 -40.56 5.06 7.47
C ASN A 522 -40.33 6.49 6.98
N GLY A 523 -41.18 6.92 6.04
CA GLY A 523 -41.39 8.33 5.72
C GLY A 523 -40.84 8.76 4.36
N GLY A 524 -41.71 8.77 3.34
CA GLY A 524 -41.57 9.60 2.14
C GLY A 524 -40.49 9.18 1.13
N ALA A 525 -40.94 8.63 0.00
CA ALA A 525 -40.29 8.64 -1.31
C ALA A 525 -38.77 8.37 -1.35
N SER A 526 -38.37 7.09 -1.40
CA SER A 526 -37.08 6.67 -1.97
C SER A 526 -37.27 5.62 -3.07
N THR A 527 -36.31 5.51 -3.98
CA THR A 527 -36.42 4.91 -5.32
C THR A 527 -36.19 3.40 -5.41
N ASN A 528 -36.06 2.67 -4.29
CA ASN A 528 -36.00 1.20 -4.25
C ASN A 528 -36.89 0.71 -3.11
N THR A 529 -38.13 0.36 -3.41
CA THR A 529 -39.15 0.04 -2.40
C THR A 529 -39.38 -1.46 -2.31
N ALA A 530 -39.93 -1.95 -1.20
CA ALA A 530 -40.18 -3.38 -0.97
C ALA A 530 -40.84 -4.12 -2.16
N ALA A 531 -41.66 -3.46 -2.97
CA ALA A 531 -42.24 -4.10 -4.15
C ALA A 531 -41.22 -4.32 -5.27
N ASP A 532 -40.23 -3.45 -5.46
CA ASP A 532 -39.16 -3.67 -6.46
C ASP A 532 -38.26 -4.83 -6.05
N ALA A 533 -37.97 -4.99 -4.76
CA ALA A 533 -37.30 -6.18 -4.26
C ALA A 533 -38.12 -7.45 -4.56
N LEU A 534 -39.43 -7.41 -4.32
CA LEU A 534 -40.35 -8.53 -4.61
C LEU A 534 -40.62 -8.78 -6.10
N LYS A 535 -40.40 -7.77 -6.96
CA LYS A 535 -40.46 -7.86 -8.43
C LYS A 535 -39.16 -8.33 -9.08
N SER A 536 -38.01 -7.99 -8.49
CA SER A 536 -36.67 -8.31 -9.00
C SER A 536 -36.37 -9.81 -9.08
N SER A 537 -37.27 -10.63 -8.54
CA SER A 537 -37.31 -12.06 -8.68
C SER A 537 -37.78 -12.49 -10.08
N GLY A 538 -37.08 -12.06 -11.14
CA GLY A 538 -37.20 -12.61 -12.51
C GLY A 538 -38.45 -12.18 -13.28
N ILE A 539 -38.67 -10.88 -13.43
CA ILE A 539 -39.81 -10.37 -14.21
C ILE A 539 -39.32 -9.61 -15.44
N VAL A 540 -39.86 -10.00 -16.60
CA VAL A 540 -39.78 -9.27 -17.87
C VAL A 540 -41.11 -8.53 -18.04
N PHE A 541 -41.05 -7.21 -18.20
CA PHE A 541 -42.18 -6.44 -18.72
C PHE A 541 -42.33 -6.81 -20.20
N ASP A 542 -43.48 -7.33 -20.59
CA ASP A 542 -43.80 -7.49 -22.01
C ASP A 542 -44.05 -6.12 -22.67
N THR A 543 -44.22 -6.11 -23.99
CA THR A 543 -44.52 -4.90 -24.77
C THR A 543 -45.91 -4.29 -24.48
N THR A 544 -46.71 -4.89 -23.61
CA THR A 544 -47.98 -4.35 -23.10
C THR A 544 -47.89 -3.82 -21.67
N GLY A 545 -46.71 -3.94 -21.03
CA GLY A 545 -46.45 -3.46 -19.69
C GLY A 545 -47.08 -4.33 -18.60
N LEU A 546 -47.21 -5.64 -18.78
CA LEU A 546 -47.79 -6.57 -17.78
C LEU A 546 -46.73 -7.33 -16.96
N TRP A 547 -47.09 -7.75 -15.74
CA TRP A 547 -46.25 -8.46 -14.76
C TRP A 547 -46.17 -9.97 -15.11
N SER A 548 -45.32 -10.37 -16.06
CA SER A 548 -45.17 -11.82 -16.34
C SER A 548 -44.21 -12.48 -15.34
N ALA A 549 -44.72 -13.39 -14.51
CA ALA A 549 -43.88 -14.20 -13.63
C ALA A 549 -43.11 -15.23 -14.48
N THR A 550 -41.78 -15.13 -14.55
CA THR A 550 -40.97 -16.29 -14.96
C THR A 550 -40.67 -17.11 -13.70
N PHE A 551 -41.10 -18.38 -13.71
CA PHE A 551 -41.22 -19.25 -12.52
C PHE A 551 -39.89 -19.68 -11.85
N SER A 552 -38.79 -18.94 -11.97
CA SER A 552 -37.47 -19.44 -11.54
C SER A 552 -36.65 -18.49 -10.67
N SER A 553 -37.20 -17.36 -10.24
CA SER A 553 -36.42 -16.39 -9.46
C SER A 553 -37.07 -16.12 -8.11
N SER A 554 -36.26 -16.18 -7.06
CA SER A 554 -36.50 -15.56 -5.75
C SER A 554 -35.40 -14.51 -5.59
N ASN A 555 -35.72 -13.34 -5.05
CA ASN A 555 -34.69 -12.34 -4.74
C ASN A 555 -33.77 -12.86 -3.60
N SER A 556 -32.78 -12.07 -3.16
CA SER A 556 -31.88 -12.43 -2.04
C SER A 556 -32.58 -12.69 -0.70
N SER A 557 -33.87 -12.35 -0.57
CA SER A 557 -34.69 -12.56 0.64
C SER A 557 -35.46 -13.90 0.64
N GLY A 558 -35.62 -14.57 -0.51
CA GLY A 558 -36.34 -15.85 -0.61
C GLY A 558 -37.88 -15.74 -0.73
N PHE A 559 -38.47 -14.54 -0.70
CA PHE A 559 -39.91 -14.29 -0.86
C PHE A 559 -40.24 -13.90 -2.32
N SER A 560 -41.37 -14.35 -2.86
CA SER A 560 -41.78 -14.09 -4.26
C SER A 560 -43.07 -13.24 -4.33
N GLY A 561 -43.13 -12.29 -5.28
CA GLY A 561 -44.35 -11.58 -5.65
C GLY A 561 -45.06 -12.27 -6.82
N ILE A 562 -46.07 -13.10 -6.57
CA ILE A 562 -46.81 -13.81 -7.62
C ILE A 562 -48.07 -13.00 -8.00
N PRO A 563 -48.21 -12.46 -9.22
CA PRO A 563 -49.37 -11.63 -9.59
C PRO A 563 -50.59 -12.49 -9.96
N ILE A 564 -51.54 -12.63 -9.04
CA ILE A 564 -52.80 -13.36 -9.30
C ILE A 564 -53.99 -12.43 -9.64
N GLY A 565 -53.85 -11.11 -9.48
CA GLY A 565 -54.96 -10.17 -9.62
C GLY A 565 -55.93 -10.24 -8.43
N TYR A 566 -57.19 -9.90 -8.67
CA TYR A 566 -58.24 -10.04 -7.67
C TYR A 566 -59.64 -10.24 -8.26
N ARG A 567 -60.55 -10.75 -7.41
CA ARG A 567 -61.99 -10.76 -7.67
C ARG A 567 -62.65 -9.67 -6.85
N ASN A 568 -63.45 -8.80 -7.46
CA ASN A 568 -64.14 -7.75 -6.70
C ASN A 568 -65.36 -8.30 -5.95
N ALA A 569 -65.98 -7.48 -5.09
CA ALA A 569 -67.19 -7.85 -4.35
C ALA A 569 -68.39 -8.18 -5.26
N SER A 570 -68.37 -7.75 -6.52
CA SER A 570 -69.39 -8.05 -7.54
C SER A 570 -69.16 -9.39 -8.27
N GLY A 571 -68.10 -10.12 -7.93
CA GLY A 571 -67.75 -11.40 -8.55
C GLY A 571 -66.99 -11.29 -9.88
N ASN A 572 -66.61 -10.08 -10.31
CA ASN A 572 -65.83 -9.87 -11.53
C ASN A 572 -64.33 -9.93 -11.23
N TYR A 573 -63.56 -10.49 -12.17
CA TYR A 573 -62.10 -10.57 -12.07
C TYR A 573 -61.42 -9.36 -12.70
N PHE A 574 -60.36 -8.89 -12.05
CA PHE A 574 -59.59 -7.73 -12.49
C PHE A 574 -58.09 -7.97 -12.35
N ASN A 575 -57.36 -7.35 -13.28
CA ASN A 575 -55.89 -7.30 -13.31
C ASN A 575 -55.21 -8.67 -13.22
N PRO A 576 -55.67 -9.70 -13.96
CA PRO A 576 -55.09 -11.04 -13.93
C PRO A 576 -53.64 -11.00 -14.42
N GLY A 577 -52.69 -11.49 -13.62
CA GLY A 577 -51.28 -11.48 -14.01
C GLY A 577 -50.64 -10.09 -13.96
N VAL A 578 -51.30 -9.09 -13.34
CA VAL A 578 -50.84 -7.70 -13.35
C VAL A 578 -50.56 -7.19 -11.94
N ASN A 579 -51.52 -7.37 -11.03
CA ASN A 579 -51.42 -6.86 -9.67
C ASN A 579 -51.46 -8.00 -8.66
N LEU A 580 -50.85 -7.81 -7.49
CA LEU A 580 -50.96 -8.76 -6.38
C LEU A 580 -51.74 -8.11 -5.25
N PHE A 581 -52.76 -8.80 -4.78
CA PHE A 581 -53.53 -8.45 -3.58
C PHE A 581 -53.52 -9.61 -2.60
N LEU A 582 -53.19 -9.30 -1.34
CA LEU A 582 -53.06 -10.25 -0.25
C LEU A 582 -53.95 -9.85 0.92
N TRP A 583 -54.71 -10.81 1.45
CA TRP A 583 -55.53 -10.60 2.63
C TRP A 583 -54.68 -10.40 3.89
N SER A 584 -55.18 -9.53 4.77
CA SER A 584 -54.87 -9.54 6.19
C SER A 584 -56.04 -10.12 6.98
N SER A 585 -55.75 -10.77 8.11
CA SER A 585 -56.78 -11.15 9.09
C SER A 585 -57.39 -9.94 9.81
N SER A 586 -56.79 -8.75 9.70
CA SER A 586 -57.28 -7.52 10.34
C SER A 586 -58.42 -6.86 9.55
N GLN A 587 -59.44 -6.39 10.28
CA GLN A 587 -60.53 -5.58 9.74
C GLN A 587 -60.29 -4.08 9.93
N ASN A 588 -61.02 -3.25 9.18
CA ASN A 588 -61.01 -1.81 9.42
C ASN A 588 -61.85 -1.49 10.66
N ASN A 589 -61.23 -0.89 11.68
CA ASN A 589 -61.90 -0.55 12.93
C ASN A 589 -62.93 0.58 12.77
N SER A 590 -62.79 1.44 11.76
CA SER A 590 -63.71 2.55 11.49
C SER A 590 -64.91 2.14 10.63
N ASP A 591 -64.81 1.05 9.87
CA ASP A 591 -65.90 0.49 9.07
C ASP A 591 -65.84 -1.04 9.08
N PRO A 592 -66.68 -1.70 9.91
CA PRO A 592 -66.73 -3.16 10.02
C PRO A 592 -67.13 -3.89 8.73
N SER A 593 -67.63 -3.20 7.70
CA SER A 593 -67.91 -3.80 6.40
C SER A 593 -66.65 -3.99 5.53
N LEU A 594 -65.53 -3.38 5.93
CA LEU A 594 -64.26 -3.36 5.21
C LEU A 594 -63.17 -4.14 5.94
N ALA A 595 -62.20 -4.62 5.17
CA ALA A 595 -61.04 -5.35 5.66
C ALA A 595 -59.75 -4.84 5.02
N ILE A 596 -58.62 -5.13 5.69
CA ILE A 596 -57.33 -4.61 5.30
C ILE A 596 -56.64 -5.57 4.33
N VAL A 597 -56.04 -5.00 3.28
CA VAL A 597 -55.27 -5.75 2.29
C VAL A 597 -53.91 -5.10 2.06
N ARG A 598 -52.97 -5.92 1.59
CA ARG A 598 -51.73 -5.45 0.96
C ARG A 598 -51.86 -5.57 -0.54
N SER A 599 -51.52 -4.50 -1.26
CA SER A 599 -51.50 -4.50 -2.72
C SER A 599 -50.12 -4.14 -3.25
N MET A 600 -49.70 -4.83 -4.29
CA MET A 600 -48.61 -4.40 -5.16
C MET A 600 -49.18 -4.18 -6.55
N ILE A 601 -49.06 -2.95 -7.02
CA ILE A 601 -49.50 -2.55 -8.35
C ILE A 601 -48.30 -2.62 -9.29
N ASN A 602 -48.51 -3.17 -10.49
CA ASN A 602 -47.49 -3.38 -11.50
C ASN A 602 -46.51 -2.19 -11.66
N ASN A 603 -47.06 -1.00 -11.86
CA ASN A 603 -46.32 0.24 -12.10
C ASN A 603 -45.94 1.00 -10.82
N SER A 604 -46.19 0.43 -9.64
CA SER A 604 -45.86 1.05 -8.35
C SER A 604 -44.73 0.30 -7.69
N ASN A 605 -43.73 1.02 -7.24
CA ASN A 605 -42.60 0.46 -6.51
C ASN A 605 -42.97 0.11 -5.04
N SER A 606 -44.14 0.53 -4.55
CA SER A 606 -44.57 0.34 -3.15
C SER A 606 -45.50 -0.85 -2.92
N VAL A 607 -45.38 -1.45 -1.72
CA VAL A 607 -46.40 -2.34 -1.15
C VAL A 607 -47.38 -1.49 -0.35
N THR A 608 -48.56 -1.26 -0.90
CA THR A 608 -49.55 -0.35 -0.30
C THR A 608 -50.47 -1.08 0.67
N ARG A 609 -50.64 -0.50 1.86
CA ARG A 609 -51.72 -0.87 2.80
C ARG A 609 -53.02 -0.21 2.36
N ASN A 610 -54.04 -1.01 2.06
CA ASN A 610 -55.37 -0.50 1.72
C ASN A 610 -56.41 -0.99 2.74
N PRO A 611 -56.99 -0.09 3.58
CA PRO A 611 -57.94 -0.48 4.61
C PRO A 611 -59.40 -0.55 4.16
N ASN A 612 -59.70 -0.23 2.89
CA ASN A 612 -61.07 0.06 2.43
C ASN A 612 -61.62 -0.95 1.42
N PHE A 613 -61.25 -2.23 1.50
CA PHE A 613 -61.77 -3.26 0.60
C PHE A 613 -62.92 -4.04 1.24
N GLY A 614 -63.99 -4.24 0.48
CA GLY A 614 -65.15 -5.01 0.95
C GLY A 614 -64.80 -6.48 1.18
N LYS A 615 -65.29 -7.03 2.30
CA LYS A 615 -65.03 -8.41 2.78
C LYS A 615 -65.40 -9.53 1.80
N ARG A 616 -66.23 -9.22 0.80
CA ARG A 616 -66.66 -10.14 -0.27
C ARG A 616 -65.68 -10.22 -1.45
N SER A 617 -64.64 -9.39 -1.49
CA SER A 617 -63.62 -9.47 -2.55
C SER A 617 -62.78 -10.74 -2.41
N GLY A 618 -62.25 -11.28 -3.50
CA GLY A 618 -61.38 -12.45 -3.52
C GLY A 618 -59.91 -12.03 -3.70
N PHE A 619 -59.07 -12.34 -2.70
CA PHE A 619 -57.62 -12.07 -2.73
C PHE A 619 -56.82 -13.30 -2.32
N ALA A 620 -55.53 -13.32 -2.65
CA ALA A 620 -54.66 -14.42 -2.25
C ALA A 620 -54.37 -14.40 -0.74
N VAL A 621 -54.04 -15.58 -0.22
CA VAL A 621 -53.70 -15.79 1.20
C VAL A 621 -52.33 -16.43 1.28
N ARG A 622 -51.54 -16.00 2.26
CA ARG A 622 -50.32 -16.67 2.71
C ARG A 622 -50.45 -16.95 4.19
N CYS A 623 -49.79 -18.00 4.65
CA CYS A 623 -49.77 -18.37 6.05
C CYS A 623 -48.44 -17.98 6.70
N ILE A 624 -48.52 -17.64 7.98
CA ILE A 624 -47.38 -17.35 8.86
C ILE A 624 -47.46 -18.25 10.09
N LYS A 625 -46.32 -18.60 10.67
CA LYS A 625 -46.22 -19.34 11.92
C LYS A 625 -45.27 -18.65 12.88
N ASP A 626 -45.72 -18.50 14.12
CA ASP A 626 -44.86 -18.11 15.24
C ASP A 626 -44.06 -19.32 15.69
N ASN A 627 -42.75 -19.17 15.88
CA ASN A 627 -41.94 -20.26 16.41
C ASN A 627 -40.94 -19.74 17.44
N SER A 628 -41.16 -20.15 18.69
CA SER A 628 -40.29 -19.87 19.84
C SER A 628 -38.88 -20.48 19.73
N SER A 629 -38.65 -21.36 18.75
CA SER A 629 -37.34 -21.95 18.44
C SER A 629 -36.46 -21.03 17.58
N TYR A 630 -37.05 -20.00 16.95
CA TYR A 630 -36.28 -19.01 16.20
C TYR A 630 -35.79 -17.90 17.11
N GLY A 631 -34.56 -17.51 16.84
CA GLY A 631 -33.82 -16.55 17.62
C GLY A 631 -34.48 -15.18 17.66
N ALA A 632 -34.81 -14.69 18.85
CA ALA A 632 -35.24 -13.32 19.07
C ALA A 632 -34.17 -12.58 19.90
N ILE A 633 -34.01 -11.28 19.63
CA ILE A 633 -33.11 -10.39 20.37
C ILE A 633 -33.87 -9.10 20.72
N ASN A 634 -33.53 -8.51 21.86
CA ASN A 634 -34.15 -7.28 22.35
C ASN A 634 -33.65 -6.06 21.56
N SER A 635 -32.34 -6.00 21.28
CA SER A 635 -31.70 -4.98 20.45
C SER A 635 -30.59 -5.56 19.58
N LEU A 636 -30.32 -4.89 18.46
CA LEU A 636 -29.20 -5.15 17.55
C LEU A 636 -28.43 -3.84 17.36
N GLU A 637 -27.15 -3.81 17.76
CA GLU A 637 -26.33 -2.60 17.80
C GLU A 637 -25.21 -2.64 16.75
N CYS A 638 -25.36 -1.89 15.65
CA CYS A 638 -24.34 -1.82 14.58
C CYS A 638 -23.48 -0.56 14.59
N GLY A 639 -23.75 0.39 15.49
CA GLY A 639 -23.03 1.67 15.57
C GLY A 639 -21.59 1.56 16.11
N THR A 640 -21.22 0.41 16.67
CA THR A 640 -19.91 0.15 17.31
C THR A 640 -19.16 -1.02 16.67
N ALA A 641 -19.54 -1.41 15.44
CA ALA A 641 -18.96 -2.58 14.80
C ALA A 641 -17.43 -2.43 14.65
N VAL A 642 -16.67 -3.36 15.26
CA VAL A 642 -15.21 -3.43 15.12
C VAL A 642 -14.92 -3.93 13.71
N ASN A 643 -14.51 -3.03 12.82
CA ASN A 643 -14.26 -3.34 11.43
C ASN A 643 -12.82 -3.84 11.23
N SER A 644 -12.66 -5.00 10.60
CA SER A 644 -11.36 -5.45 10.08
C SER A 644 -11.26 -5.12 8.59
N GLY A 645 -10.15 -4.51 8.17
CA GLY A 645 -9.82 -4.25 6.77
C GLY A 645 -10.52 -3.06 6.12
N THR A 646 -9.93 -2.58 5.02
CA THR A 646 -10.38 -1.39 4.26
C THR A 646 -11.00 -1.81 2.93
N LEU A 647 -12.05 -1.10 2.49
CA LEU A 647 -12.68 -1.29 1.18
C LEU A 647 -12.21 -0.17 0.25
N ASN A 648 -11.55 -0.52 -0.86
CA ASN A 648 -11.02 0.46 -1.83
C ASN A 648 -11.73 0.30 -3.17
N GLN A 649 -12.09 1.42 -3.80
CA GLN A 649 -12.67 1.45 -5.14
C GLN A 649 -11.79 0.65 -6.11
N GLY A 650 -12.40 -0.26 -6.86
CA GLY A 650 -11.71 -1.09 -7.86
C GLY A 650 -10.83 -2.21 -7.28
N ALA A 651 -10.64 -2.30 -5.96
CA ALA A 651 -9.93 -3.40 -5.32
C ALA A 651 -10.90 -4.49 -4.86
N LEU A 652 -10.54 -5.75 -5.09
CA LEU A 652 -11.35 -6.89 -4.69
C LEU A 652 -11.30 -7.06 -3.17
N ALA A 653 -12.44 -6.85 -2.50
CA ALA A 653 -12.57 -7.11 -1.07
C ALA A 653 -12.70 -8.61 -0.82
N PHE A 654 -11.68 -9.20 -0.20
CA PHE A 654 -11.70 -10.58 0.28
C PHE A 654 -11.63 -10.56 1.81
N SER A 655 -12.57 -11.24 2.48
CA SER A 655 -12.55 -11.51 3.94
C SER A 655 -12.53 -10.28 4.88
N VAL A 656 -13.09 -9.15 4.47
CA VAL A 656 -13.35 -8.00 5.35
C VAL A 656 -14.46 -8.37 6.33
N SER A 657 -14.15 -8.55 7.61
CA SER A 657 -15.13 -9.02 8.61
C SER A 657 -15.41 -7.99 9.69
N SER A 658 -16.59 -7.99 10.30
CA SER A 658 -16.86 -7.12 11.46
C SER A 658 -17.89 -7.75 12.39
N VAL A 659 -17.88 -7.28 13.64
CA VAL A 659 -18.65 -7.87 14.74
C VAL A 659 -19.76 -6.91 15.17
N ILE A 660 -20.98 -7.42 15.33
CA ILE A 660 -22.18 -6.69 15.77
C ILE A 660 -22.64 -7.29 17.09
N SER A 661 -23.07 -6.44 18.02
CA SER A 661 -23.57 -6.90 19.32
C SER A 661 -25.10 -6.94 19.34
N TYR A 662 -25.67 -7.86 20.11
CA TYR A 662 -27.10 -7.93 20.41
C TYR A 662 -27.34 -8.15 21.91
N THR A 663 -28.53 -7.77 22.37
CA THR A 663 -28.97 -8.02 23.75
C THR A 663 -30.18 -8.93 23.81
N GLY A 664 -30.33 -9.67 24.92
CA GLY A 664 -31.54 -10.44 25.21
C GLY A 664 -31.87 -11.57 24.23
N GLY A 665 -30.85 -12.25 23.70
CA GLY A 665 -31.01 -13.47 22.92
C GLY A 665 -31.72 -14.57 23.71
N ASN A 666 -32.58 -15.32 23.04
CA ASN A 666 -33.40 -16.40 23.64
C ASN A 666 -32.87 -17.81 23.34
N GLY A 667 -31.64 -17.95 22.82
CA GLY A 667 -31.06 -19.26 22.49
C GLY A 667 -31.49 -19.83 21.11
N GLY A 668 -32.40 -19.17 20.41
CA GLY A 668 -32.96 -19.67 19.15
C GLY A 668 -32.06 -19.49 17.92
N ALA A 669 -32.36 -20.22 16.85
CA ALA A 669 -31.59 -20.19 15.59
C ALA A 669 -31.83 -18.92 14.77
N TYR A 670 -30.79 -18.39 14.14
CA TYR A 670 -30.82 -17.31 13.14
C TYR A 670 -30.09 -17.75 11.87
N TYR A 671 -30.58 -17.33 10.70
CA TYR A 671 -30.11 -17.82 9.41
C TYR A 671 -29.20 -16.83 8.67
N THR A 672 -28.53 -17.33 7.63
CA THR A 672 -27.65 -16.53 6.78
C THR A 672 -28.40 -15.37 6.14
N SER A 673 -27.94 -14.13 6.36
CA SER A 673 -28.48 -12.94 5.70
C SER A 673 -27.40 -12.31 4.83
N ALA A 674 -27.71 -12.07 3.55
CA ALA A 674 -26.81 -11.38 2.63
C ALA A 674 -27.49 -10.12 2.10
N THR A 675 -26.86 -8.97 2.28
CA THR A 675 -27.37 -7.67 1.83
C THR A 675 -26.35 -7.02 0.91
N GLN A 676 -26.81 -6.56 -0.25
CA GLN A 676 -25.98 -5.74 -1.15
C GLN A 676 -25.92 -4.31 -0.63
N SER A 677 -24.79 -3.66 -0.84
CA SER A 677 -24.67 -2.25 -0.48
C SER A 677 -25.55 -1.36 -1.34
N THR A 678 -26.18 -0.39 -0.70
CA THR A 678 -26.74 0.80 -1.36
C THR A 678 -25.76 1.97 -1.23
N GLY A 679 -25.81 2.94 -2.16
CA GLY A 679 -24.80 4.00 -2.28
C GLY A 679 -23.65 3.60 -3.20
N VAL A 680 -22.68 2.83 -2.70
CA VAL A 680 -21.60 2.24 -3.52
C VAL A 680 -21.97 0.82 -3.94
N THR A 681 -22.11 0.53 -5.23
CA THR A 681 -22.50 -0.79 -5.73
C THR A 681 -21.30 -1.76 -5.86
N GLY A 682 -21.57 -3.06 -5.95
CA GLY A 682 -20.52 -4.09 -6.15
C GLY A 682 -20.00 -4.75 -4.87
N LEU A 683 -20.60 -4.48 -3.71
CA LEU A 683 -20.27 -5.12 -2.43
C LEU A 683 -21.48 -5.86 -1.84
N THR A 684 -21.23 -6.96 -1.15
CA THR A 684 -22.24 -7.77 -0.44
C THR A 684 -21.75 -8.09 0.97
N ALA A 685 -22.57 -7.80 1.99
CA ALA A 685 -22.32 -8.19 3.37
C ALA A 685 -23.11 -9.47 3.71
N THR A 686 -22.46 -10.47 4.30
CA THR A 686 -23.05 -11.78 4.62
C THR A 686 -22.82 -12.14 6.08
N VAL A 687 -23.88 -12.47 6.82
CA VAL A 687 -23.80 -13.08 8.16
C VAL A 687 -23.95 -14.60 8.00
N LEU A 688 -23.07 -15.38 8.63
CA LEU A 688 -23.21 -16.84 8.67
C LEU A 688 -24.24 -17.23 9.74
N GLY A 689 -25.18 -18.10 9.38
CA GLY A 689 -26.26 -18.55 10.28
C GLY A 689 -25.72 -19.32 11.49
N GLY A 690 -26.44 -19.28 12.61
CA GLY A 690 -26.06 -19.87 13.89
C GLY A 690 -27.19 -19.80 14.91
N ASN A 691 -26.88 -19.95 16.20
CA ASN A 691 -27.85 -19.78 17.29
C ASN A 691 -27.47 -18.56 18.12
N PHE A 692 -28.45 -17.76 18.56
CA PHE A 692 -28.17 -16.71 19.54
C PHE A 692 -27.76 -17.35 20.85
N ALA A 693 -26.86 -16.70 21.58
CA ALA A 693 -26.63 -16.99 22.98
C ALA A 693 -27.84 -16.55 23.80
N ASN A 694 -28.10 -17.23 24.91
CA ASN A 694 -29.04 -16.73 25.92
C ASN A 694 -28.45 -15.46 26.57
N GLY A 695 -29.17 -14.34 26.51
CA GLY A 695 -28.67 -13.04 26.98
C GLY A 695 -27.93 -12.24 25.90
N ASN A 696 -26.87 -11.53 26.27
CA ASN A 696 -26.14 -10.67 25.32
C ASN A 696 -25.10 -11.48 24.54
N GLY A 697 -24.86 -11.12 23.28
CA GLY A 697 -23.88 -11.81 22.45
C GLY A 697 -23.46 -11.01 21.23
N THR A 698 -22.65 -11.63 20.37
CA THR A 698 -22.11 -11.01 19.16
C THR A 698 -22.30 -11.88 17.92
N LEU A 699 -22.29 -11.24 16.74
CA LEU A 699 -22.41 -11.85 15.43
C LEU A 699 -21.31 -11.32 14.51
N THR A 700 -20.76 -12.18 13.66
CA THR A 700 -19.76 -11.76 12.66
C THR A 700 -20.38 -11.74 11.26
N TYR A 701 -20.12 -10.66 10.51
CA TYR A 701 -20.47 -10.57 9.08
C TYR A 701 -19.22 -10.33 8.22
N THR A 702 -19.28 -10.76 6.96
CA THR A 702 -18.19 -10.67 5.99
C THR A 702 -18.64 -9.88 4.76
N ILE A 703 -17.81 -8.92 4.31
CA ILE A 703 -18.03 -8.14 3.10
C ILE A 703 -17.14 -8.67 1.97
N THR A 704 -17.74 -8.92 0.82
CA THR A 704 -17.07 -9.40 -0.39
C THR A 704 -17.51 -8.61 -1.63
N GLY A 705 -16.63 -8.52 -2.63
CA GLY A 705 -16.93 -7.90 -3.93
C GLY A 705 -15.95 -6.77 -4.28
N THR A 706 -16.14 -6.17 -5.45
CA THR A 706 -15.30 -5.05 -5.92
C THR A 706 -16.17 -3.81 -6.00
N PRO A 707 -15.92 -2.77 -5.18
CA PRO A 707 -16.77 -1.61 -5.17
C PRO A 707 -16.54 -0.74 -6.41
N SER A 708 -17.65 -0.29 -7.00
CA SER A 708 -17.69 0.46 -8.26
C SER A 708 -17.21 1.91 -8.13
N ALA A 709 -17.34 2.51 -6.95
CA ALA A 709 -17.04 3.92 -6.68
C ALA A 709 -16.52 4.11 -5.24
N GLY A 710 -15.86 5.24 -4.98
CA GLY A 710 -15.68 5.70 -3.61
C GLY A 710 -16.99 6.25 -3.02
N GLY A 711 -17.14 6.21 -1.70
CA GLY A 711 -18.32 6.69 -0.98
C GLY A 711 -18.82 5.70 0.08
N ASN A 712 -20.00 5.95 0.66
CA ASN A 712 -20.57 5.07 1.68
C ASN A 712 -21.36 3.90 1.07
N ALA A 713 -20.90 2.68 1.35
CA ALA A 713 -21.64 1.45 1.15
C ALA A 713 -22.53 1.18 2.38
N LEU A 714 -23.84 1.22 2.18
CA LEU A 714 -24.85 1.04 3.22
C LEU A 714 -25.43 -0.38 3.15
N PHE A 715 -25.31 -1.14 4.23
CA PHE A 715 -25.86 -2.50 4.32
C PHE A 715 -26.94 -2.55 5.39
N ALA A 716 -28.18 -2.87 5.02
CA ALA A 716 -29.21 -3.15 5.99
C ALA A 716 -29.19 -4.62 6.43
N LEU A 717 -28.88 -4.87 7.69
CA LEU A 717 -28.94 -6.20 8.27
C LEU A 717 -30.24 -6.37 9.06
N ASN A 718 -30.89 -7.50 8.81
CA ASN A 718 -32.09 -7.90 9.52
C ASN A 718 -31.86 -9.24 10.22
N ILE A 719 -31.73 -9.24 11.53
CA ILE A 719 -31.38 -10.43 12.31
C ILE A 719 -32.24 -10.47 13.58
N GLY A 720 -32.85 -11.62 13.87
CA GLY A 720 -33.67 -11.83 15.07
C GLY A 720 -34.86 -10.87 15.21
N GLY A 721 -35.42 -10.40 14.09
CA GLY A 721 -36.53 -9.45 14.05
C GLY A 721 -36.14 -7.99 14.27
N LYS A 722 -34.84 -7.68 14.31
CA LYS A 722 -34.32 -6.31 14.42
C LYS A 722 -33.58 -5.93 13.15
N THR A 723 -33.81 -4.69 12.73
CA THR A 723 -33.15 -4.08 11.56
C THR A 723 -32.09 -3.12 12.02
N CYS A 724 -30.96 -3.12 11.32
CA CYS A 724 -29.86 -2.24 11.65
C CYS A 724 -29.04 -1.92 10.39
N THR A 725 -28.72 -0.64 10.19
CA THR A 725 -27.96 -0.18 9.01
C THR A 725 -26.50 -0.05 9.36
N LEU A 726 -25.67 -0.82 8.65
CA LEU A 726 -24.23 -0.68 8.65
C LEU A 726 -23.80 0.31 7.58
N ILE A 727 -22.84 1.15 7.93
CA ILE A 727 -22.19 2.08 7.00
C ILE A 727 -20.74 1.66 6.87
N ARG A 728 -20.28 1.46 5.64
CA ARG A 728 -18.87 1.20 5.33
C ARG A 728 -18.40 2.17 4.28
N GLU A 729 -17.37 2.92 4.63
CA GLU A 729 -16.73 3.80 3.67
C GLU A 729 -15.89 2.98 2.69
N VAL A 730 -16.08 3.24 1.41
CA VAL A 730 -15.23 2.79 0.31
C VAL A 730 -14.37 3.97 -0.14
N ILE A 731 -13.05 3.78 -0.09
CA ILE A 731 -12.11 4.83 -0.43
C ILE A 731 -12.01 4.94 -1.97
N GLY A 732 -12.33 6.11 -2.52
CA GLY A 732 -12.25 6.40 -3.96
C GLY A 732 -10.80 6.56 -4.45
N GLN A 733 -10.51 6.10 -5.67
CA GLN A 733 -9.22 6.28 -6.35
C GLN A 733 -9.16 7.67 -7.02
N PRO A 734 -8.15 8.52 -6.73
CA PRO A 734 -7.78 9.60 -7.63
C PRO A 734 -6.81 9.09 -8.70
N VAL A 735 -7.02 9.52 -9.94
CA VAL A 735 -6.18 9.20 -11.10
C VAL A 735 -4.81 9.92 -11.02
N ILE A 736 -3.75 9.27 -11.55
CA ILE A 736 -2.48 9.80 -12.14
C ILE A 736 -1.14 9.68 -11.33
N GLY A 737 -0.18 8.90 -11.87
CA GLY A 737 1.17 9.28 -12.40
C GLY A 737 2.31 9.92 -11.56
N THR A 738 3.39 9.13 -11.35
CA THR A 738 4.87 9.37 -11.21
C THR A 738 5.51 10.54 -10.40
N HIS A 739 6.48 10.17 -9.54
CA HIS A 739 7.08 10.87 -8.40
C HIS A 739 7.92 12.15 -8.64
N THR A 740 7.52 13.22 -7.94
CA THR A 740 8.35 14.28 -7.31
C THR A 740 8.08 14.23 -5.79
N CYS A 741 8.82 14.93 -4.92
CA CYS A 741 8.60 14.89 -3.46
C CYS A 741 7.12 15.14 -3.11
N GLY A 742 6.36 14.07 -2.85
CA GLY A 742 4.89 14.09 -2.80
C GLY A 742 4.27 12.70 -2.61
N ALA A 743 5.01 11.75 -2.03
CA ALA A 743 4.42 10.48 -1.61
C ALA A 743 3.52 10.76 -0.40
N ASN A 744 2.21 10.58 -0.59
CA ASN A 744 1.18 10.80 0.42
C ASN A 744 1.46 9.97 1.68
N PHE A 745 1.71 10.65 2.79
CA PHE A 745 1.46 10.12 4.12
C PHE A 745 -0.03 9.73 4.16
N ILE A 746 -0.34 8.46 4.42
CA ILE A 746 -1.74 7.99 4.43
C ILE A 746 -2.36 8.40 5.76
N HIS A 747 -3.16 9.45 5.75
CA HIS A 747 -3.86 9.96 6.92
C HIS A 747 -5.33 9.54 6.91
N ASN A 748 -5.93 9.47 8.10
CA ASN A 748 -7.35 9.18 8.29
C ASN A 748 -8.22 10.15 7.46
N PRO A 749 -8.95 9.67 6.42
CA PRO A 749 -9.80 10.51 5.56
C PRO A 749 -11.03 11.08 6.29
N ALA A 750 -11.40 10.51 7.44
CA ALA A 750 -12.59 10.87 8.22
C ALA A 750 -12.43 12.15 9.06
N LEU A 751 -11.26 12.80 9.04
CA LEU A 751 -10.97 14.01 9.83
C LEU A 751 -10.77 15.21 8.91
N THR A 752 -11.40 16.35 9.23
CA THR A 752 -11.18 17.61 8.51
C THR A 752 -9.89 18.26 9.02
N TYR A 753 -8.93 18.49 8.12
CA TYR A 753 -7.66 19.12 8.44
C TYR A 753 -7.59 20.53 7.82
N GLY A 754 -6.95 21.45 8.54
CA GLY A 754 -6.47 22.70 7.94
C GLY A 754 -5.10 22.50 7.29
N THR A 755 -4.57 23.57 6.70
CA THR A 755 -3.20 23.60 6.21
C THR A 755 -2.50 24.88 6.64
N MET A 756 -1.19 24.79 6.82
CA MET A 756 -0.32 25.94 7.08
C MET A 756 0.94 25.84 6.22
N THR A 757 1.49 26.98 5.79
CA THR A 757 2.73 27.02 5.00
C THR A 757 3.80 27.81 5.75
N ASP A 758 5.02 27.28 5.82
CA ASP A 758 6.15 27.98 6.44
C ASP A 758 6.85 28.97 5.50
N GLN A 759 7.83 29.70 6.04
CA GLN A 759 8.64 30.69 5.33
C GLN A 759 9.55 30.08 4.24
N SER A 760 9.71 28.75 4.24
CA SER A 760 10.48 28.02 3.25
C SER A 760 9.60 27.41 2.14
N GLY A 761 8.27 27.61 2.21
CA GLY A 761 7.29 27.11 1.24
C GLY A 761 6.81 25.68 1.50
N TYR A 762 7.12 25.09 2.66
CA TYR A 762 6.59 23.77 3.03
C TYR A 762 5.19 23.90 3.60
N THR A 763 4.25 23.12 3.06
CA THR A 763 2.88 23.04 3.56
C THR A 763 2.70 21.83 4.48
N TYR A 764 2.05 22.06 5.60
CA TYR A 764 1.76 21.07 6.65
C TYR A 764 0.26 20.98 6.88
N LYS A 765 -0.22 19.79 7.23
CA LYS A 765 -1.58 19.58 7.72
C LYS A 765 -1.72 19.98 9.19
N THR A 766 -2.90 20.46 9.55
CA THR A 766 -3.23 20.88 10.91
C THR A 766 -4.49 20.17 11.40
N ILE A 767 -4.60 19.96 12.70
CA ILE A 767 -5.75 19.32 13.34
C ILE A 767 -6.14 20.05 14.62
N VAL A 768 -7.45 20.15 14.88
CA VAL A 768 -7.95 20.79 16.10
C VAL A 768 -8.09 19.75 17.21
N ILE A 769 -7.41 19.99 18.34
CA ILE A 769 -7.52 19.19 19.56
C ILE A 769 -7.67 20.14 20.75
N ASN A 770 -8.72 19.95 21.53
CA ASN A 770 -9.02 20.75 22.73
C ASN A 770 -9.00 22.27 22.44
N ASN A 771 -9.71 22.68 21.38
CA ASN A 771 -9.81 24.07 20.90
C ASN A 771 -8.50 24.72 20.44
N LYS A 772 -7.41 23.96 20.28
CA LYS A 772 -6.16 24.45 19.70
C LYS A 772 -5.90 23.77 18.37
N GLU A 773 -5.37 24.53 17.41
CA GLU A 773 -4.97 24.01 16.11
C GLU A 773 -3.51 23.55 16.18
N TRP A 774 -3.29 22.24 16.01
CA TRP A 774 -1.98 21.59 16.12
C TRP A 774 -1.43 21.18 14.76
N MET A 775 -0.13 21.35 14.56
CA MET A 775 0.56 20.80 13.41
C MET A 775 0.64 19.26 13.52
N ALA A 776 0.22 18.57 12.47
CA ALA A 776 0.14 17.10 12.43
C ALA A 776 1.48 16.41 12.09
N GLU A 777 2.49 17.18 11.68
CA GLU A 777 3.82 16.73 11.25
C GLU A 777 4.95 17.49 11.96
N ASN A 778 6.20 17.06 11.80
CA ASN A 778 7.38 17.79 12.29
C ASN A 778 7.81 18.89 11.31
N LEU A 779 8.28 20.03 11.83
CA LEU A 779 8.70 21.20 11.05
C LEU A 779 9.92 20.90 10.16
N LYS A 780 9.95 21.51 8.97
CA LYS A 780 10.95 21.29 7.90
C LYS A 780 11.61 22.60 7.43
N THR A 781 11.26 23.75 8.00
CA THR A 781 11.77 25.07 7.59
C THR A 781 13.29 25.21 7.73
N PHE A 782 13.88 26.01 6.85
CA PHE A 782 15.26 26.51 6.94
C PHE A 782 15.33 27.98 7.34
N ARG A 783 14.18 28.60 7.61
CA ARG A 783 14.08 30.05 7.85
C ARG A 783 13.33 30.35 9.14
N TYR A 784 13.79 31.37 9.84
CA TYR A 784 13.03 32.04 10.89
C TYR A 784 11.82 32.77 10.28
N ARG A 785 10.89 33.21 11.14
CA ARG A 785 9.64 33.87 10.73
C ARG A 785 9.88 35.13 9.89
N ASN A 786 10.95 35.86 10.19
CA ASN A 786 11.36 37.06 9.46
C ASN A 786 12.04 36.77 8.11
N GLY A 787 12.21 35.49 7.74
CA GLY A 787 12.84 35.06 6.50
C GLY A 787 14.34 34.80 6.59
N ASP A 788 15.00 35.14 7.72
CA ASP A 788 16.42 34.86 7.91
C ASP A 788 16.69 33.35 7.88
N MET A 789 17.83 32.95 7.31
CA MET A 789 18.24 31.54 7.30
C MET A 789 18.61 31.08 8.71
N ILE A 790 18.11 29.91 9.08
CA ILE A 790 18.60 29.13 10.22
C ILE A 790 19.86 28.39 9.73
N PRO A 791 21.04 28.64 10.31
CA PRO A 791 22.25 27.93 9.96
C PRO A 791 22.08 26.40 10.00
N VAL A 792 22.61 25.70 8.98
CA VAL A 792 22.47 24.24 8.84
C VAL A 792 23.81 23.56 9.14
N VAL A 793 23.77 22.49 9.94
CA VAL A 793 24.95 21.68 10.27
C VAL A 793 24.84 20.31 9.64
N THR A 794 25.84 19.91 8.85
CA THR A 794 25.81 18.65 8.10
C THR A 794 26.71 17.54 8.68
N SER A 795 27.41 17.79 9.79
CA SER A 795 28.34 16.84 10.41
C SER A 795 28.22 16.77 11.94
N ASN A 796 28.57 15.62 12.53
CA ASN A 796 28.63 15.46 13.99
C ASN A 796 29.58 16.48 14.64
N SER A 797 30.75 16.68 14.06
CA SER A 797 31.74 17.64 14.56
C SER A 797 31.25 19.08 14.46
N GLY A 798 30.54 19.44 13.39
CA GLY A 798 29.93 20.75 13.23
C GLY A 798 28.87 21.04 14.31
N TRP A 799 28.16 20.00 14.78
CA TRP A 799 27.18 20.14 15.86
C TRP A 799 27.88 20.27 17.22
N ASN A 800 28.92 19.48 17.46
CA ASN A 800 29.69 19.51 18.71
C ASN A 800 30.43 20.85 18.95
N LEU A 801 30.81 21.55 17.88
CA LEU A 801 31.67 22.74 17.97
C LEU A 801 30.94 24.07 18.22
N ALA A 802 29.62 24.15 18.07
CA ALA A 802 28.96 25.46 18.04
C ALA A 802 27.48 25.39 18.42
N LEU A 803 27.06 25.62 19.67
CA LEU A 803 25.62 25.62 19.98
C LEU A 803 25.21 26.58 21.11
N LEU A 804 25.69 27.82 21.13
CA LEU A 804 25.04 28.91 21.90
C LEU A 804 24.13 29.80 21.03
N THR A 805 23.92 29.42 19.77
CA THR A 805 23.08 30.12 18.78
C THR A 805 22.23 29.10 18.02
N GLY A 806 21.21 29.56 17.29
CA GLY A 806 20.26 28.67 16.63
C GLY A 806 20.81 27.93 15.39
N TYR A 807 20.64 26.61 15.35
CA TYR A 807 21.04 25.72 14.23
C TYR A 807 19.98 24.65 13.93
N SER A 808 20.04 24.11 12.70
CA SER A 808 19.18 23.01 12.23
C SER A 808 19.96 21.94 11.46
N CYS A 809 19.43 20.70 11.37
CA CYS A 809 19.90 19.68 10.42
C CYS A 809 18.83 18.61 10.13
N PHE A 810 18.99 17.80 9.07
CA PHE A 810 18.19 16.56 8.95
C PHE A 810 18.69 15.45 9.88
N VAL A 811 17.83 14.44 10.04
CA VAL A 811 18.15 13.20 10.76
C VAL A 811 19.36 12.50 10.11
N GLN A 812 20.36 12.16 10.93
CA GLN A 812 21.63 11.55 10.54
C GLN A 812 22.45 12.36 9.51
N ASN A 813 23.15 13.40 9.95
CA ASN A 813 24.14 14.15 9.17
C ASN A 813 23.64 14.62 7.79
N ASP A 814 22.46 15.22 7.78
CA ASP A 814 21.84 15.84 6.59
C ASP A 814 21.41 14.86 5.48
N SER A 815 21.11 13.61 5.84
CA SER A 815 20.49 12.65 4.92
C SER A 815 19.16 13.18 4.37
N VAL A 816 19.17 13.57 3.09
CA VAL A 816 17.99 14.06 2.36
C VAL A 816 16.87 13.03 2.25
N ALA A 817 17.20 11.73 2.33
CA ALA A 817 16.22 10.65 2.35
C ALA A 817 15.29 10.71 3.58
N ASN A 818 15.78 11.29 4.68
CA ASN A 818 15.05 11.38 5.95
C ASN A 818 14.24 12.67 6.11
N ASN A 819 14.37 13.62 5.16
CA ASN A 819 13.72 14.93 5.21
C ASN A 819 12.19 14.84 5.16
N CYS A 820 11.66 14.07 4.20
CA CYS A 820 10.22 13.86 4.07
C CYS A 820 9.62 13.12 5.29
N PRO A 821 10.12 11.93 5.68
CA PRO A 821 9.49 11.08 6.70
C PRO A 821 9.55 11.59 8.15
N TYR A 822 10.63 12.29 8.54
CA TYR A 822 10.88 12.63 9.95
C TYR A 822 10.95 14.12 10.25
N GLY A 823 11.10 14.96 9.23
CA GLY A 823 11.32 16.40 9.36
C GLY A 823 12.74 16.76 9.82
N LYS A 824 12.91 17.99 10.31
CA LYS A 824 14.19 18.50 10.81
C LYS A 824 14.30 18.42 12.32
N ILE A 825 15.54 18.51 12.79
CA ILE A 825 15.84 18.77 14.19
C ILE A 825 16.48 20.14 14.35
N TYR A 826 16.16 20.79 15.45
CA TYR A 826 16.59 22.14 15.80
C TYR A 826 17.17 22.12 17.20
N ASN A 827 18.19 22.92 17.47
CA ASN A 827 18.60 23.15 18.86
C ASN A 827 17.66 24.17 19.54
N HIS A 828 17.66 24.19 20.87
CA HIS A 828 16.71 25.05 21.59
C HIS A 828 16.97 26.54 21.36
N TYR A 829 18.21 26.92 21.03
CA TYR A 829 18.55 28.31 20.68
C TYR A 829 17.84 28.79 19.40
N ALA A 830 17.57 27.89 18.44
CA ALA A 830 16.75 28.23 17.26
C ALA A 830 15.26 28.31 17.62
N VAL A 831 14.81 27.47 18.56
CA VAL A 831 13.41 27.40 19.01
C VAL A 831 13.00 28.64 19.79
N ALA A 832 13.87 29.12 20.68
CA ALA A 832 13.66 30.28 21.54
C ALA A 832 14.22 31.60 20.98
N ASP A 833 14.63 31.62 19.71
CA ASP A 833 15.12 32.83 19.06
C ASP A 833 13.97 33.86 18.92
N ALA A 834 14.26 35.14 19.19
CA ALA A 834 13.27 36.22 19.11
C ALA A 834 12.66 36.38 17.72
N ARG A 835 13.35 35.94 16.66
CA ARG A 835 12.82 35.94 15.28
C ARG A 835 11.73 34.89 15.08
N GLY A 836 11.62 33.90 15.96
CA GLY A 836 10.58 32.86 15.96
C GLY A 836 10.73 31.82 14.85
N ILE A 837 10.53 30.55 15.17
CA ILE A 837 10.64 29.45 14.19
C ILE A 837 9.30 29.03 13.58
N CYS A 838 8.20 29.17 14.32
CA CYS A 838 6.87 28.86 13.82
C CYS A 838 6.32 29.99 12.94
N PRO A 839 5.47 29.69 11.93
CA PRO A 839 4.87 30.70 11.08
C PRO A 839 4.04 31.75 11.81
N THR A 840 3.70 32.85 11.12
CA THR A 840 2.90 33.93 11.70
C THR A 840 1.54 33.39 12.16
N GLY A 841 1.16 33.69 13.40
CA GLY A 841 -0.05 33.16 14.05
C GLY A 841 0.14 31.79 14.71
N TRP A 842 1.35 31.22 14.70
CA TRP A 842 1.68 29.94 15.33
C TRP A 842 2.85 30.09 16.32
N HIS A 843 2.90 29.28 17.36
CA HIS A 843 4.01 29.25 18.34
C HIS A 843 4.43 27.83 18.68
N VAL A 844 5.59 27.72 19.35
CA VAL A 844 6.09 26.43 19.87
C VAL A 844 5.34 26.13 21.17
N PRO A 845 4.73 24.94 21.32
CA PRO A 845 3.89 24.65 22.46
C PRO A 845 4.64 24.72 23.79
N ASP A 846 4.02 25.31 24.81
CA ASP A 846 4.52 25.25 26.18
C ASP A 846 4.17 23.89 26.86
N ASN A 847 4.65 23.68 28.10
CA ASN A 847 4.34 22.44 28.82
C ASN A 847 2.85 22.29 29.14
N SER A 848 2.12 23.39 29.35
CA SER A 848 0.69 23.37 29.63
C SER A 848 -0.11 22.90 28.41
N GLU A 849 0.27 23.36 27.22
CA GLU A 849 -0.34 22.96 25.95
C GLU A 849 -0.06 21.49 25.63
N TRP A 850 1.17 21.03 25.86
CA TRP A 850 1.50 19.62 25.72
C TRP A 850 0.73 18.72 26.70
N ASN A 851 0.59 19.15 27.96
CA ASN A 851 -0.20 18.41 28.94
C ASN A 851 -1.69 18.41 28.56
N SER A 852 -2.22 19.54 28.08
CA SER A 852 -3.60 19.64 27.58
C SER A 852 -3.87 18.71 26.41
N LEU A 853 -2.89 18.53 25.52
CA LEU A 853 -2.95 17.55 24.44
C LEU A 853 -2.96 16.12 24.99
N ILE A 854 -2.06 15.78 25.93
CA ILE A 854 -1.99 14.46 26.55
C ILE A 854 -3.34 14.11 27.20
N ASP A 855 -3.93 15.04 27.94
CA ASP A 855 -5.22 14.86 28.62
C ASP A 855 -6.36 14.65 27.61
N ALA A 856 -6.38 15.43 26.53
CA ALA A 856 -7.37 15.26 25.46
C ALA A 856 -7.25 13.91 24.73
N LEU A 857 -6.03 13.37 24.65
CA LEU A 857 -5.76 12.06 24.04
C LEU A 857 -6.02 10.91 25.02
N ASN A 858 -5.91 11.12 26.32
CA ASN A 858 -6.30 10.12 27.30
C ASN A 858 -7.85 9.94 27.35
N ASN A 859 -8.33 8.88 28.00
CA ASN A 859 -9.77 8.69 28.24
C ASN A 859 -10.00 8.61 29.76
N ALA A 860 -11.14 9.12 30.24
CA ALA A 860 -11.55 9.06 31.65
C ALA A 860 -11.51 7.62 32.22
N SER A 861 -11.73 6.60 31.40
CA SER A 861 -11.67 5.18 31.79
C SER A 861 -10.28 4.55 31.69
N ASN A 862 -9.31 5.18 31.02
CA ASN A 862 -7.93 4.70 30.94
C ASN A 862 -6.93 5.87 30.72
N PRO A 863 -6.27 6.36 31.80
CA PRO A 863 -5.48 7.59 31.78
C PRO A 863 -4.08 7.44 31.13
N ASN A 864 -3.75 6.30 30.52
CA ASN A 864 -2.40 6.00 30.04
C ASN A 864 -2.38 5.47 28.59
N ILE A 865 -3.14 6.11 27.70
CA ILE A 865 -3.30 5.66 26.31
C ILE A 865 -2.86 6.70 25.28
N SER A 866 -2.49 7.91 25.69
CA SER A 866 -2.09 9.00 24.77
C SER A 866 -1.01 8.59 23.77
N GLY A 867 0.06 7.94 24.26
CA GLY A 867 1.11 7.38 23.43
C GLY A 867 0.62 6.23 22.55
N GLY A 868 -0.28 5.38 23.06
CA GLY A 868 -0.94 4.33 22.28
C GLY A 868 -1.81 4.88 21.15
N LYS A 869 -2.54 5.97 21.38
CA LYS A 869 -3.34 6.65 20.36
C LYS A 869 -2.43 7.32 19.33
N MET A 870 -1.31 7.89 19.70
CA MET A 870 -0.37 8.50 18.74
C MET A 870 0.33 7.46 17.82
N LYS A 871 0.07 6.16 18.03
CA LYS A 871 0.57 4.99 17.29
C LYS A 871 -0.58 4.26 16.56
N SER A 872 -0.36 3.69 15.37
CA SER A 872 -1.36 2.82 14.70
C SER A 872 -1.44 1.41 15.31
N THR A 873 -2.60 0.77 15.17
CA THR A 873 -2.75 -0.69 15.39
C THR A 873 -2.27 -1.46 14.16
N GLY A 874 -1.14 -2.17 14.26
CA GLY A 874 -0.60 -3.05 13.20
C GLY A 874 0.88 -2.85 12.84
N THR A 875 1.63 -2.02 13.57
CA THR A 875 3.01 -1.60 13.21
C THR A 875 4.12 -2.18 14.09
N VAL A 876 3.88 -3.28 14.80
CA VAL A 876 4.90 -3.97 15.62
C VAL A 876 5.04 -5.41 15.14
N GLU A 877 6.15 -5.77 14.51
CA GLU A 877 6.55 -7.19 14.45
C GLU A 877 7.04 -7.62 15.83
N ALA A 878 6.70 -8.85 16.22
CA ALA A 878 7.03 -9.38 17.54
C ALA A 878 8.52 -9.69 17.76
N LEU A 879 9.42 -9.41 16.78
CA LEU A 879 10.77 -9.98 16.77
C LEU A 879 11.95 -8.98 16.67
N ASP A 880 11.75 -7.68 16.41
CA ASP A 880 12.86 -6.74 16.16
C ASP A 880 12.73 -5.32 16.75
N GLY A 881 11.59 -4.93 17.35
CA GLY A 881 11.51 -3.75 18.24
C GLY A 881 11.64 -2.37 17.57
N VAL A 882 11.40 -2.27 16.25
CA VAL A 882 11.47 -1.01 15.48
C VAL A 882 10.06 -0.58 15.04
N TRP A 883 9.77 0.74 14.96
CA TRP A 883 8.54 1.20 14.27
C TRP A 883 8.71 0.93 12.77
N LYS A 884 7.70 0.37 12.09
CA LYS A 884 7.72 0.24 10.63
C LYS A 884 8.01 1.62 10.01
N ALA A 885 8.94 1.68 9.06
CA ALA A 885 9.37 2.91 8.41
C ALA A 885 8.19 3.70 7.82
N PRO A 886 8.24 5.05 7.91
CA PRO A 886 8.03 5.82 9.14
C PRO A 886 6.62 5.55 9.71
N ASN A 887 6.39 5.82 11.00
CA ASN A 887 5.04 5.90 11.57
C ASN A 887 4.27 7.10 10.99
N THR A 888 3.85 6.97 9.74
CA THR A 888 3.01 7.93 9.03
C THR A 888 1.54 7.76 9.40
N ASP A 889 1.22 6.62 10.01
CA ASP A 889 -0.14 6.14 10.21
C ASP A 889 -0.54 6.34 11.68
N ALA A 890 -0.63 7.57 12.16
CA ALA A 890 -1.42 7.79 13.37
C ALA A 890 -2.90 7.73 12.98
N THR A 891 -3.47 6.53 13.13
CA THR A 891 -4.85 6.20 12.75
C THR A 891 -5.82 6.29 13.94
N ASN A 892 -5.44 6.94 15.04
CA ASN A 892 -6.40 7.24 16.08
C ASN A 892 -7.48 8.21 15.57
N SER A 893 -8.58 8.30 16.31
CA SER A 893 -9.64 9.29 16.09
C SER A 893 -9.18 10.75 16.29
N SER A 894 -7.93 11.01 16.68
CA SER A 894 -7.44 12.35 17.00
C SER A 894 -6.59 12.98 15.90
N GLY A 895 -6.16 12.21 14.88
CA GLY A 895 -5.31 12.64 13.75
C GLY A 895 -3.97 13.30 14.13
N PHE A 896 -3.51 13.17 15.38
CA PHE A 896 -2.21 13.67 15.85
C PHE A 896 -1.23 12.51 16.00
N SER A 897 -0.09 12.59 15.30
CA SER A 897 0.85 11.49 15.13
C SER A 897 2.13 11.59 15.97
N GLY A 898 2.62 10.44 16.45
CA GLY A 898 3.96 10.33 16.99
C GLY A 898 4.97 9.93 15.90
N ILE A 899 5.67 10.89 15.29
CA ILE A 899 6.69 10.59 14.26
C ILE A 899 8.05 10.31 14.94
N PRO A 900 8.69 9.13 14.75
CA PRO A 900 9.88 8.72 15.49
C PRO A 900 11.18 9.28 14.89
N GLY A 901 11.33 10.61 14.90
CA GLY A 901 12.51 11.31 14.37
C GLY A 901 13.78 11.18 15.21
N GLY A 902 13.71 10.60 16.42
CA GLY A 902 14.82 10.53 17.37
C GLY A 902 15.24 11.92 17.88
N TYR A 903 16.46 12.00 18.39
CA TYR A 903 17.12 13.26 18.73
C TYR A 903 18.60 13.21 18.39
N ARG A 904 19.24 14.38 18.32
CA ARG A 904 20.70 14.52 18.29
C ARG A 904 21.16 15.02 19.64
N ASP A 905 22.14 14.35 20.24
CA ASP A 905 22.69 14.76 21.53
C ASP A 905 23.60 16.00 21.41
N MET A 906 24.09 16.49 22.55
CA MET A 906 24.98 17.66 22.60
C MET A 906 26.36 17.43 21.97
N PHE A 907 26.76 16.17 21.74
CA PHE A 907 28.02 15.79 21.11
C PHE A 907 27.88 15.55 19.60
N GLY A 908 26.65 15.72 19.09
CA GLY A 908 26.34 15.53 17.68
C GLY A 908 25.99 14.09 17.30
N SER A 909 25.84 13.15 18.22
CA SER A 909 25.40 11.79 17.87
C SER A 909 23.88 11.72 17.77
N PHE A 910 23.39 10.94 16.81
CA PHE A 910 21.96 10.67 16.67
C PHE A 910 21.55 9.44 17.46
N VAL A 911 20.41 9.53 18.15
CA VAL A 911 19.86 8.47 18.99
C VAL A 911 18.38 8.30 18.70
N GLY A 912 17.92 7.04 18.58
CA GLY A 912 16.49 6.71 18.57
C GLY A 912 15.73 6.97 17.26
N ILE A 913 16.42 7.06 16.12
CA ILE A 913 15.79 7.19 14.79
C ILE A 913 14.93 5.96 14.51
N GLY A 914 13.64 6.14 14.23
CA GLY A 914 12.72 5.02 14.02
C GLY A 914 12.31 4.28 15.30
N PHE A 915 12.73 4.76 16.48
CA PHE A 915 12.43 4.16 17.79
C PHE A 915 11.67 5.11 18.73
N SER A 916 11.89 6.42 18.65
CA SER A 916 11.27 7.39 19.56
C SER A 916 11.08 8.75 18.92
N GLY A 917 9.98 9.43 19.25
CA GLY A 917 9.75 10.84 18.89
C GLY A 917 10.17 11.77 20.02
N TYR A 918 10.83 12.88 19.69
CA TYR A 918 11.23 13.92 20.63
C TYR A 918 10.87 15.31 20.10
N TRP A 919 10.18 16.10 20.92
CA TRP A 919 9.72 17.45 20.57
C TRP A 919 10.13 18.48 21.61
N TRP A 920 10.50 19.68 21.16
CA TRP A 920 10.73 20.81 22.05
C TRP A 920 9.44 21.37 22.63
N SER A 921 9.51 21.81 23.88
CA SER A 921 8.61 22.81 24.45
C SER A 921 9.29 24.18 24.45
N SER A 922 8.49 25.24 24.42
CA SER A 922 8.96 26.62 24.64
C SER A 922 9.42 26.90 26.08
N GLN A 923 9.13 26.01 27.04
CA GLN A 923 9.49 26.22 28.44
C GLN A 923 10.98 25.90 28.71
N VAL A 924 11.61 26.75 29.52
CA VAL A 924 13.00 26.62 29.94
C VAL A 924 13.07 26.17 31.39
N GLY A 925 13.51 24.93 31.64
CA GLY A 925 13.46 24.29 32.97
C GLY A 925 14.68 24.53 33.88
N GLY A 926 15.71 25.26 33.43
CA GLY A 926 16.93 25.54 34.20
C GLY A 926 18.00 26.31 33.41
N THR A 927 19.20 26.48 33.96
CA THR A 927 20.29 27.28 33.34
C THR A 927 20.74 26.79 31.96
N ASN A 928 20.81 25.46 31.75
CA ASN A 928 21.25 24.85 30.48
C ASN A 928 20.24 23.84 29.89
N ALA A 929 19.06 23.70 30.49
CA ALA A 929 18.05 22.73 30.07
C ALA A 929 16.77 23.40 29.57
N ALA A 930 16.09 22.73 28.66
CA ALA A 930 14.77 23.12 28.15
C ALA A 930 13.82 21.92 28.14
N GLY A 931 12.52 22.22 28.22
CA GLY A 931 11.47 21.21 28.25
C GLY A 931 11.39 20.45 26.93
N THR A 932 11.25 19.13 27.02
CA THR A 932 10.99 18.25 25.88
C THR A 932 9.86 17.29 26.19
N TYR A 933 9.20 16.80 25.15
CA TYR A 933 8.25 15.69 25.26
C TYR A 933 8.72 14.55 24.40
N PHE A 934 8.60 13.33 24.90
CA PHE A 934 9.05 12.14 24.18
C PHE A 934 8.03 11.01 24.23
N LEU A 935 8.04 10.21 23.16
CA LEU A 935 7.23 9.00 23.00
C LEU A 935 8.11 7.87 22.46
N SER A 936 8.22 6.78 23.22
CA SER A 936 8.94 5.58 22.80
C SER A 936 8.03 4.56 22.12
N TYR A 937 8.61 3.67 21.30
CA TYR A 937 7.86 2.66 20.52
C TYR A 937 6.97 1.76 21.38
N ASN A 938 7.49 1.31 22.50
CA ASN A 938 6.86 0.38 23.42
C ASN A 938 6.02 1.08 24.52
N ASN A 939 6.07 2.41 24.61
CA ASN A 939 5.36 3.15 25.66
C ASN A 939 3.97 3.59 25.19
N ASN A 940 2.96 3.37 26.02
CA ASN A 940 1.58 3.80 25.73
C ASN A 940 1.26 5.21 26.24
N THR A 941 2.25 5.89 26.82
CA THR A 941 2.16 7.24 27.35
C THR A 941 3.23 8.14 26.72
N MET A 942 2.89 9.42 26.54
CA MET A 942 3.84 10.48 26.25
C MET A 942 4.21 11.18 27.56
N SER A 943 5.48 11.54 27.73
CA SER A 943 5.97 12.16 28.96
C SER A 943 6.88 13.35 28.69
N GLY A 944 6.76 14.37 29.55
CA GLY A 944 7.68 15.50 29.62
C GLY A 944 9.04 15.08 30.19
N ASN A 945 10.11 15.71 29.71
CA ASN A 945 11.48 15.54 30.14
C ASN A 945 12.24 16.88 29.98
N SER A 946 13.53 16.91 30.31
CA SER A 946 14.39 18.07 30.13
C SER A 946 15.67 17.68 29.40
N PHE A 947 15.98 18.35 28.29
CA PHE A 947 17.20 18.14 27.51
C PHE A 947 18.12 19.36 27.58
N ASP A 948 19.43 19.14 27.38
CA ASP A 948 20.39 20.23 27.20
C ASP A 948 19.98 21.08 25.98
N ARG A 949 20.05 22.41 26.08
CA ARG A 949 19.65 23.34 25.01
C ARG A 949 20.43 23.14 23.70
N ARG A 950 21.58 22.46 23.76
CA ARG A 950 22.44 22.07 22.63
C ARG A 950 22.00 20.75 21.97
N ALA A 951 21.10 19.98 22.58
CA ALA A 951 20.51 18.85 21.88
C ALA A 951 19.68 19.33 20.68
N GLY A 952 19.39 18.44 19.74
CA GLY A 952 18.53 18.69 18.59
C GLY A 952 17.28 17.80 18.65
N CYS A 953 16.11 18.42 18.75
CA CYS A 953 14.82 17.74 18.74
C CYS A 953 13.93 18.30 17.63
N SER A 954 12.86 17.58 17.27
CA SER A 954 11.87 18.07 16.32
C SER A 954 11.01 19.18 16.94
N VAL A 955 10.35 19.95 16.09
CA VAL A 955 9.42 21.01 16.50
C VAL A 955 8.06 20.76 15.85
N ARG A 956 7.00 20.95 16.63
CA ARG A 956 5.62 21.10 16.14
C ARG A 956 5.10 22.45 16.59
N CYS A 957 4.31 23.09 15.75
CA CYS A 957 3.71 24.38 16.06
C CYS A 957 2.23 24.19 16.45
N VAL A 958 1.75 25.06 17.34
CA VAL A 958 0.34 25.15 17.75
C VAL A 958 -0.15 26.59 17.55
N LYS A 959 -1.45 26.74 17.38
CA LYS A 959 -2.14 28.01 17.27
C LYS A 959 -3.40 27.99 18.13
N ASP A 960 -3.68 29.13 18.74
CA ASP A 960 -4.89 29.40 19.52
C ASP A 960 -6.14 29.55 18.65
#